data_AF-A0A958HHW1-F1
#
_entry.id   AF-A0A958HHW1-F1
#
_cell.length_a   1.000
_cell.length_b   1.000
_cell.length_c   1.000
_cell.angle_alpha   90.00
_cell.angle_beta   90.00
_cell.angle_gamma   90.00
#
_symmetry.space_group_name_H-M   'P 1'
#
loop_
_entity.id
_entity.type
_entity.pdbx_description
1 polymer ?
#
loop_
_entity_poly.entity_id
_entity_poly.type
_entity_poly.pdbx_seq_one_letter_code
_entity_poly.pdbx_strand_id
1 'polypeptide(L)'
;MSNPTRSLKRILNGRPDYNELLKPPRPDDEEPQQRKPAARHRVSPLKLLQNIPLMTGLVIVVVLFFVVLFGPLWAPENPYLVGTTTLTMVDGVLQSPPFPPSQANPLGSDQWGRDILSLLLYGTRNTLVAAVFITLARVLLGTILGIIAGWNQGKASDQAIMGTIGITTSIPLLLTGMLLIFALDIRRGIIVFLIALCIVGWGEIAQYIRGEFIILRQRSFIEGARAMGLTGAQTAIRHVLPNILPALVVITLLEMGATLLLLGELGFVGVFMGGGTAQESNFITSATIPDIPEWGAMMADSQVWARGRPWMVFYPALAFFLAVLGFNALGEGLRRLMERGSFNTNFILSKKMLLIVAVVVAATWYIVGHVGPAPSYAQLARTFDGDAALAAANTIVGFGDRRPGTPGNDQTADYIAARFEEYGMQPAGGGRSYFQAFETSLVESLSPPELALLDAAGQPLVQFAHLDDFAFRIDGHGGSGAATAPVTVITFDPQQRQWPVEGFAGMDLRDQIVLILGDNAPDGFVTEAMIRGARAVLIVEDNGYGLRDQVQLATLGEDYLRRPTLPVLAITPAAAEQLLAASGSSLAAVEDTIKAQAGQTPWQLAPLTTQAQVALDLSEPRKVELRNVLGMYPGQDVALNRELLVVLAPYDSLGDASADGTVFNAADESASAVATMLEIGRLWHEQDYTPRRTVLFVA
;
A
#
# COMPACT_ATOMS: atom_id res chain seq x y z
N MET A 1 -27.95 -42.82 -70.77
CA MET A 1 -27.77 -44.23 -70.37
C MET A 1 -26.30 -44.60 -70.49
N SER A 2 -25.59 -44.73 -69.37
CA SER A 2 -24.27 -45.36 -69.28
C SER A 2 -24.08 -45.96 -67.89
N ASN A 3 -23.62 -47.20 -67.87
CA ASN A 3 -23.85 -48.25 -66.88
C ASN A 3 -22.89 -48.14 -65.64
N PRO A 4 -23.38 -48.20 -64.37
CA PRO A 4 -22.56 -47.96 -63.17
C PRO A 4 -21.75 -49.18 -62.67
N THR A 5 -21.66 -50.28 -63.43
CA THR A 5 -21.09 -51.56 -62.97
C THR A 5 -19.56 -51.70 -63.06
N ARG A 6 -18.82 -50.71 -63.59
CA ARG A 6 -17.35 -50.80 -63.70
C ARG A 6 -16.56 -50.34 -62.48
N SER A 7 -17.16 -49.54 -61.59
CA SER A 7 -16.44 -48.96 -60.43
C SER A 7 -16.18 -49.98 -59.31
N LEU A 8 -17.09 -50.95 -59.12
CA LEU A 8 -17.01 -51.90 -58.00
C LEU A 8 -15.96 -53.02 -58.16
N LYS A 9 -15.56 -53.37 -59.39
CA LYS A 9 -14.55 -54.43 -59.62
C LYS A 9 -13.10 -53.99 -59.37
N ARG A 10 -12.80 -52.69 -59.36
CA ARG A 10 -11.44 -52.16 -59.15
C ARG A 10 -11.06 -52.05 -57.67
N ILE A 11 -12.05 -52.04 -56.77
CA ILE A 11 -11.86 -51.91 -55.33
C ILE A 11 -11.54 -53.27 -54.68
N LEU A 12 -11.94 -54.39 -55.30
CA LEU A 12 -11.92 -55.71 -54.64
C LEU A 12 -10.76 -56.64 -55.01
N ASN A 13 -9.92 -56.33 -56.02
CA ASN A 13 -8.79 -57.18 -56.37
C ASN A 13 -7.50 -56.37 -56.56
N GLY A 14 -6.69 -56.32 -55.50
CA GLY A 14 -5.36 -55.75 -55.51
C GLY A 14 -4.32 -56.72 -56.08
N ARG A 15 -3.78 -56.41 -57.26
CA ARG A 15 -2.36 -56.62 -57.59
C ARG A 15 -1.91 -55.46 -58.50
N PRO A 16 -0.77 -54.80 -58.23
CA PRO A 16 -0.22 -53.82 -59.16
C PRO A 16 0.26 -54.52 -60.43
N ASP A 17 -0.08 -53.97 -61.59
CA ASP A 17 0.48 -54.41 -62.87
C ASP A 17 1.87 -53.78 -63.04
N TYR A 18 2.91 -54.58 -62.75
CA TYR A 18 4.31 -54.13 -62.78
C TYR A 18 4.81 -53.76 -64.19
N ASN A 19 4.04 -54.05 -65.24
CA ASN A 19 4.39 -53.66 -66.61
C ASN A 19 4.09 -52.19 -66.93
N GLU A 20 3.35 -51.46 -66.08
CA GLU A 20 3.16 -50.01 -66.25
C GLU A 20 4.38 -49.18 -65.81
N LEU A 21 5.20 -49.70 -64.88
CA LEU A 21 6.38 -49.00 -64.36
C LEU A 21 7.63 -49.09 -65.26
N LEU A 22 7.59 -49.93 -66.31
CA LEU A 22 8.73 -50.18 -67.20
C LEU A 22 8.59 -49.52 -68.58
N LYS A 23 7.57 -48.68 -68.81
CA LYS A 23 7.46 -47.93 -70.07
C LYS A 23 8.36 -46.69 -70.02
N PRO A 24 9.23 -46.47 -71.02
CA PRO A 24 9.96 -45.21 -71.12
C PRO A 24 8.97 -44.05 -71.31
N PRO A 25 9.24 -42.87 -70.73
CA PRO A 25 8.35 -41.72 -70.79
C PRO A 25 8.10 -41.30 -72.24
N ARG A 26 6.86 -40.91 -72.55
CA ARG A 26 6.51 -40.44 -73.90
C ARG A 26 7.05 -39.03 -74.09
N PRO A 27 7.38 -38.61 -75.32
CA PRO A 27 7.91 -37.27 -75.58
C PRO A 27 6.94 -36.10 -75.28
N ASP A 28 5.70 -36.39 -74.90
CA ASP A 28 4.63 -35.42 -74.70
C ASP A 28 4.18 -35.30 -73.22
N ASP A 29 4.92 -35.88 -72.29
CA ASP A 29 4.71 -35.63 -70.86
C ASP A 29 5.26 -34.22 -70.54
N GLU A 30 4.43 -33.20 -70.75
CA GLU A 30 4.72 -31.81 -70.39
C GLU A 30 5.29 -31.73 -68.97
N GLU A 31 6.51 -31.19 -68.86
CA GLU A 31 7.11 -30.83 -67.58
C GLU A 31 6.08 -30.08 -66.73
N PRO A 32 5.97 -30.35 -65.41
CA PRO A 32 5.12 -29.56 -64.54
C PRO A 32 5.61 -28.11 -64.59
N GLN A 33 4.87 -27.28 -65.33
CA GLN A 33 5.16 -25.86 -65.52
C GLN A 33 5.47 -25.25 -64.15
N GLN A 34 6.73 -24.84 -63.96
CA GLN A 34 7.13 -24.03 -62.83
C GLN A 34 6.24 -22.79 -62.82
N ARG A 35 5.32 -22.70 -61.85
CA ARG A 35 4.52 -21.49 -61.63
C ARG A 35 5.48 -20.33 -61.45
N LYS A 36 5.53 -19.42 -62.44
CA LYS A 36 6.26 -18.16 -62.36
C LYS A 36 5.90 -17.48 -61.02
N PRO A 37 6.88 -16.92 -60.27
CA PRO A 37 6.59 -16.27 -59.00
C PRO A 37 5.62 -15.11 -59.24
N ALA A 38 4.46 -15.15 -58.58
CA ALA A 38 3.45 -14.12 -58.68
C ALA A 38 4.07 -12.75 -58.35
N ALA A 39 3.91 -11.78 -59.25
CA ALA A 39 4.41 -10.43 -59.07
C ALA A 39 3.90 -9.85 -57.73
N ARG A 40 4.83 -9.36 -56.90
CA ARG A 40 4.55 -8.67 -55.62
C ARG A 40 3.68 -7.45 -55.87
N HIS A 41 2.36 -7.59 -55.79
CA HIS A 41 1.45 -6.45 -55.79
C HIS A 41 1.49 -5.77 -54.42
N ARG A 42 2.08 -4.58 -54.36
CA ARG A 42 1.90 -3.66 -53.23
C ARG A 42 0.41 -3.35 -53.10
N VAL A 43 -0.17 -3.57 -51.93
CA VAL A 43 -1.55 -3.19 -51.64
C VAL A 43 -1.66 -1.67 -51.76
N SER A 44 -2.52 -1.18 -52.65
CA SER A 44 -2.73 0.27 -52.84
C SER A 44 -3.45 0.87 -51.62
N PRO A 45 -3.09 2.09 -51.17
CA PRO A 45 -3.71 2.74 -50.01
C PRO A 45 -5.22 2.94 -50.13
N LEU A 46 -5.74 3.17 -51.34
CA LEU A 46 -7.19 3.21 -51.61
C LEU A 46 -7.91 1.89 -51.30
N LYS A 47 -7.26 0.73 -51.46
CA LYS A 47 -7.84 -0.58 -51.14
C LYS A 47 -7.80 -0.89 -49.64
N LEU A 48 -6.91 -0.23 -48.88
CA LEU A 48 -6.89 -0.29 -47.41
C LEU A 48 -8.11 0.46 -46.85
N LEU A 49 -8.40 1.65 -47.38
CA LEU A 49 -9.57 2.46 -47.00
C LEU A 49 -10.92 1.82 -47.34
N GLN A 50 -10.97 0.94 -48.36
CA GLN A 50 -12.17 0.19 -48.74
C GLN A 50 -12.48 -1.00 -47.83
N ASN A 51 -11.57 -1.37 -46.92
CA ASN A 51 -11.81 -2.45 -45.97
C ASN A 51 -12.59 -1.92 -44.77
N ILE A 52 -13.92 -1.96 -44.87
CA ILE A 52 -14.83 -1.41 -43.85
C ILE A 52 -14.52 -1.96 -42.44
N PRO A 53 -14.42 -3.29 -42.20
CA PRO A 53 -14.07 -3.82 -40.88
C PRO A 53 -12.74 -3.30 -40.33
N LEU A 54 -11.71 -3.19 -41.19
CA LEU A 54 -10.40 -2.70 -40.77
C LEU A 54 -10.48 -1.24 -40.31
N MET A 55 -11.16 -0.40 -41.09
CA MET A 55 -11.22 1.04 -40.80
C MET A 55 -12.08 1.34 -39.58
N THR A 56 -13.23 0.67 -39.44
CA THR A 56 -14.08 0.84 -38.26
C THR A 56 -13.36 0.36 -37.00
N GLY A 57 -12.72 -0.81 -37.06
CA GLY A 57 -11.93 -1.34 -35.95
C GLY A 57 -10.76 -0.44 -35.57
N LEU A 58 -10.04 0.08 -36.57
CA LEU A 58 -8.90 0.98 -36.34
C LEU A 58 -9.32 2.27 -35.63
N VAL A 59 -10.40 2.91 -36.09
CA VAL A 59 -10.91 4.15 -35.47
C VAL A 59 -11.30 3.90 -34.02
N ILE A 60 -12.06 2.83 -33.74
CA ILE A 60 -12.50 2.51 -32.39
C ILE A 60 -11.30 2.24 -31.47
N VAL A 61 -10.35 1.41 -31.89
CA VAL A 61 -9.17 1.07 -31.08
C VAL A 61 -8.29 2.28 -30.83
N VAL A 62 -8.13 3.18 -31.82
CA VAL A 62 -7.36 4.43 -31.63
C VAL A 62 -8.05 5.36 -30.64
N VAL A 63 -9.38 5.50 -30.70
CA VAL A 63 -10.14 6.29 -29.73
C VAL A 63 -9.99 5.71 -28.33
N LEU A 64 -10.14 4.40 -28.16
CA LEU A 64 -9.96 3.72 -26.88
C LEU A 64 -8.54 3.91 -26.33
N PHE A 65 -7.52 3.79 -27.18
CA PHE A 65 -6.14 4.06 -26.78
C PHE A 65 -5.94 5.51 -26.32
N PHE A 66 -6.58 6.46 -26.99
CA PHE A 66 -6.56 7.87 -26.57
C PHE A 66 -7.22 8.07 -25.19
N VAL A 67 -8.36 7.42 -24.95
CA VAL A 67 -9.04 7.44 -23.65
C VAL A 67 -8.19 6.78 -22.55
N VAL A 68 -7.48 5.68 -22.84
CA VAL A 68 -6.56 5.07 -21.86
C VAL A 68 -5.49 6.08 -21.42
N LEU A 69 -4.90 6.82 -22.36
CA LEU A 69 -3.82 7.76 -22.07
C LEU A 69 -4.31 9.05 -21.40
N PHE A 70 -5.34 9.68 -21.95
CA PHE A 70 -5.76 11.04 -21.58
C PHE A 70 -7.09 11.08 -20.81
N GLY A 71 -7.81 9.96 -20.69
CA GLY A 71 -9.11 9.88 -20.02
C GLY A 71 -9.11 10.44 -18.60
N PRO A 72 -8.13 10.12 -17.73
CA PRO A 72 -8.08 10.70 -16.38
C PRO A 72 -7.98 12.23 -16.34
N LEU A 73 -7.42 12.88 -17.38
CA LEU A 73 -7.35 14.35 -17.45
C LEU A 73 -8.69 15.00 -17.79
N TRP A 74 -9.65 14.22 -18.28
CA TRP A 74 -10.99 14.67 -18.65
C TRP A 74 -12.07 14.18 -17.68
N ALA A 75 -11.67 13.43 -16.65
CA ALA A 75 -12.58 12.97 -15.62
C ALA A 75 -13.01 14.17 -14.75
N PRO A 76 -14.32 14.37 -14.52
CA PRO A 76 -14.81 15.43 -13.63
C PRO A 76 -14.19 15.35 -12.23
N GLU A 77 -14.06 14.13 -11.71
CA GLU A 77 -13.55 13.84 -10.36
C GLU A 77 -12.60 12.64 -10.37
N ASN A 78 -11.71 12.56 -9.38
CA ASN A 78 -10.87 11.37 -9.17
C ASN A 78 -11.62 10.32 -8.31
N PRO A 79 -12.05 9.18 -8.88
CA PRO A 79 -12.86 8.20 -8.18
C PRO A 79 -12.12 7.46 -7.06
N TYR A 80 -10.80 7.63 -6.94
CA TYR A 80 -10.03 7.08 -5.82
C TYR A 80 -10.06 7.99 -4.58
N LEU A 81 -10.35 9.28 -4.74
CA LEU A 81 -10.26 10.28 -3.67
C LEU A 81 -11.64 10.69 -3.13
N VAL A 82 -12.70 10.51 -3.93
CA VAL A 82 -14.06 10.90 -3.54
C VAL A 82 -14.76 9.76 -2.81
N GLY A 83 -15.34 10.06 -1.64
CA GLY A 83 -16.13 9.13 -0.84
C GLY A 83 -17.52 8.86 -1.41
N THR A 84 -18.21 7.87 -0.85
CA THR A 84 -19.56 7.49 -1.30
C THR A 84 -20.62 8.43 -0.72
N THR A 85 -21.29 9.21 -1.58
CA THR A 85 -22.28 10.22 -1.17
C THR A 85 -23.69 9.63 -1.21
N THR A 86 -24.40 9.56 -0.07
CA THR A 86 -25.77 9.00 -0.02
C THR A 86 -26.90 10.03 -0.06
N LEU A 87 -26.64 11.31 0.21
CA LEU A 87 -27.67 12.34 0.23
C LEU A 87 -27.11 13.64 -0.34
N THR A 88 -27.69 14.09 -1.46
CA THR A 88 -27.34 15.37 -2.08
C THR A 88 -28.61 16.17 -2.32
N MET A 89 -28.55 17.48 -2.05
CA MET A 89 -29.63 18.40 -2.39
C MET A 89 -29.53 18.74 -3.88
N VAL A 90 -30.43 18.20 -4.69
CA VAL A 90 -30.55 18.53 -6.11
C VAL A 90 -31.85 19.32 -6.28
N ASP A 91 -31.75 20.57 -6.75
CA ASP A 91 -32.89 21.47 -6.93
C ASP A 91 -33.75 21.70 -5.66
N GLY A 92 -33.12 21.72 -4.48
CA GLY A 92 -33.80 21.90 -3.20
C GLY A 92 -34.56 20.65 -2.68
N VAL A 93 -34.45 19.52 -3.38
CA VAL A 93 -35.02 18.24 -2.98
C VAL A 93 -33.90 17.30 -2.55
N LEU A 94 -34.06 16.69 -1.37
CA LEU A 94 -33.15 15.67 -0.87
C LEU A 94 -33.27 14.41 -1.75
N GLN A 95 -32.23 14.09 -2.51
CA GLN A 95 -32.18 12.90 -3.35
C GLN A 95 -31.09 11.95 -2.86
N SER A 96 -31.37 10.65 -2.97
CA SER A 96 -30.39 9.59 -2.74
C SER A 96 -29.90 9.02 -4.07
N PRO A 97 -28.61 8.65 -4.17
CA PRO A 97 -28.07 8.02 -5.38
C PRO A 97 -28.81 6.71 -5.69
N PRO A 98 -28.63 6.15 -6.90
CA PRO A 98 -27.96 6.72 -8.08
C PRO A 98 -28.59 7.99 -8.71
N PHE A 99 -27.86 9.10 -8.80
CA PHE A 99 -28.35 10.35 -9.39
C PHE A 99 -28.49 10.23 -10.92
N PRO A 100 -29.54 10.83 -11.52
CA PRO A 100 -29.66 10.90 -12.97
C PRO A 100 -28.60 11.83 -13.58
N PRO A 101 -28.36 11.73 -14.91
CA PRO A 101 -27.48 12.64 -15.63
C PRO A 101 -27.83 14.11 -15.36
N SER A 102 -26.82 14.89 -14.96
CA SER A 102 -26.92 16.30 -14.57
C SER A 102 -25.61 17.03 -14.90
N GLN A 103 -25.54 18.34 -14.67
CA GLN A 103 -24.27 19.08 -14.86
C GLN A 103 -23.17 18.61 -13.89
N ALA A 104 -23.53 18.19 -12.68
CA ALA A 104 -22.58 17.66 -11.70
C ALA A 104 -22.15 16.23 -12.04
N ASN A 105 -23.09 15.40 -12.54
CA ASN A 105 -22.81 14.03 -12.98
C ASN A 105 -23.20 13.84 -14.45
N PRO A 106 -22.32 14.11 -15.43
CA PRO A 106 -22.68 14.16 -16.85
C PRO A 106 -23.34 12.88 -17.40
N LEU A 107 -22.95 11.72 -16.88
CA LEU A 107 -23.52 10.41 -17.25
C LEU A 107 -24.38 9.80 -16.12
N GLY A 108 -24.69 10.58 -15.09
CA GLY A 108 -25.31 10.13 -13.86
C GLY A 108 -24.30 9.55 -12.88
N SER A 109 -24.77 9.17 -11.69
CA SER A 109 -23.95 8.52 -10.68
C SER A 109 -24.25 7.04 -10.54
N ASP A 110 -23.35 6.30 -9.90
CA ASP A 110 -23.60 4.94 -9.42
C ASP A 110 -24.42 4.94 -8.10
N GLN A 111 -24.65 3.75 -7.53
CA GLN A 111 -25.42 3.59 -6.28
C GLN A 111 -24.81 4.20 -5.04
N TRP A 112 -23.57 4.65 -5.14
CA TRP A 112 -22.82 5.30 -4.08
C TRP A 112 -22.56 6.78 -4.36
N GLY A 113 -23.21 7.35 -5.38
CA GLY A 113 -23.09 8.77 -5.70
C GLY A 113 -21.82 9.14 -6.47
N ARG A 114 -21.01 8.17 -6.92
CA ARG A 114 -19.80 8.44 -7.71
C ARG A 114 -20.15 8.70 -9.18
N ASP A 115 -19.51 9.67 -9.81
CA ASP A 115 -19.76 10.01 -11.22
C ASP A 115 -19.36 8.87 -12.18
N ILE A 116 -20.31 8.47 -13.04
CA ILE A 116 -20.12 7.36 -13.99
C ILE A 116 -19.12 7.72 -15.08
N LEU A 117 -19.00 8.98 -15.49
CA LEU A 117 -18.04 9.37 -16.52
C LEU A 117 -16.60 9.20 -15.99
N SER A 118 -16.32 9.68 -14.79
CA SER A 118 -15.06 9.44 -14.08
C SER A 118 -14.77 7.95 -13.95
N LEU A 119 -15.74 7.15 -13.50
CA LEU A 119 -15.59 5.69 -13.37
C LEU A 119 -15.31 5.02 -14.72
N LEU A 120 -15.96 5.44 -15.81
CA LEU A 120 -15.72 4.90 -17.16
C LEU A 120 -14.31 5.23 -17.67
N LEU A 121 -13.85 6.47 -17.51
CA LEU A 121 -12.57 6.93 -18.02
C LEU A 121 -11.41 6.24 -17.29
N TYR A 122 -11.48 6.18 -15.96
CA TYR A 122 -10.52 5.42 -15.15
C TYR A 122 -10.65 3.90 -15.39
N GLY A 123 -11.88 3.40 -15.52
CA GLY A 123 -12.18 2.00 -15.78
C GLY A 123 -11.65 1.52 -17.13
N THR A 124 -11.66 2.37 -18.16
CA THR A 124 -11.15 2.06 -19.50
C THR A 124 -9.68 1.63 -19.42
N ARG A 125 -8.89 2.33 -18.61
CA ARG A 125 -7.48 2.02 -18.39
C ARG A 125 -7.30 0.65 -17.73
N ASN A 126 -7.98 0.42 -16.61
CA ASN A 126 -7.82 -0.83 -15.86
C ASN A 126 -8.31 -2.05 -16.65
N THR A 127 -9.48 -1.95 -17.31
CA THR A 127 -10.05 -3.03 -18.10
C THR A 127 -9.24 -3.34 -19.36
N LEU A 128 -8.81 -2.32 -20.13
CA LEU A 128 -8.04 -2.56 -21.36
C LEU A 128 -6.61 -3.04 -21.08
N VAL A 129 -5.93 -2.51 -20.05
CA VAL A 129 -4.59 -2.98 -19.67
C VAL A 129 -4.65 -4.43 -19.21
N ALA A 130 -5.61 -4.80 -18.36
CA ALA A 130 -5.82 -6.17 -17.93
C ALA A 130 -6.04 -7.10 -19.13
N ALA A 131 -6.95 -6.74 -20.04
CA ALA A 131 -7.24 -7.53 -21.23
C ALA A 131 -6.01 -7.72 -22.12
N VAL A 132 -5.21 -6.68 -22.37
CA VAL A 132 -3.97 -6.79 -23.16
C VAL A 132 -3.02 -7.81 -22.53
N PHE A 133 -2.76 -7.73 -21.23
CA PHE A 133 -1.82 -8.65 -20.58
C PHE A 133 -2.35 -10.09 -20.54
N ILE A 134 -3.64 -10.30 -20.27
CA ILE A 134 -4.26 -11.63 -20.31
C ILE A 134 -4.13 -12.22 -21.71
N THR A 135 -4.50 -11.46 -22.75
CA THR A 135 -4.42 -11.89 -24.15
C THR A 135 -2.98 -12.22 -24.55
N LEU A 136 -2.02 -11.36 -24.24
CA LEU A 136 -0.60 -11.61 -24.57
C LEU A 136 -0.07 -12.85 -23.86
N ALA A 137 -0.44 -13.07 -22.58
CA ALA A 137 -0.04 -14.25 -21.84
C ALA A 137 -0.64 -15.54 -22.45
N ARG A 138 -1.94 -15.53 -22.81
CA ARG A 138 -2.61 -16.65 -23.50
C ARG A 138 -1.99 -16.96 -24.85
N VAL A 139 -1.73 -15.92 -25.66
CA VAL A 139 -1.10 -16.08 -26.98
C VAL A 139 0.31 -16.63 -26.85
N LEU A 140 1.10 -16.12 -25.91
CA LEU A 140 2.47 -16.59 -25.67
C LEU A 140 2.46 -18.07 -25.24
N LEU A 141 1.68 -18.40 -24.22
CA LEU A 141 1.58 -19.76 -23.68
C LEU A 141 1.04 -20.73 -24.74
N GLY A 142 -0.04 -20.35 -25.43
CA GLY A 142 -0.66 -21.14 -26.49
C GLY A 142 0.29 -21.35 -27.67
N THR A 143 1.04 -20.34 -28.08
CA THR A 143 2.04 -20.46 -29.16
C THR A 143 3.15 -21.43 -28.78
N ILE A 144 3.71 -21.31 -27.57
CA ILE A 144 4.79 -22.19 -27.09
C ILE A 144 4.30 -23.64 -27.04
N LEU A 145 3.16 -23.88 -26.38
CA LEU A 145 2.62 -25.24 -26.23
C LEU A 145 2.13 -25.82 -27.56
N GLY A 146 1.53 -25.00 -28.43
CA GLY A 146 1.10 -25.41 -29.77
C GLY A 146 2.27 -25.81 -30.67
N ILE A 147 3.38 -25.08 -30.63
CA ILE A 147 4.61 -25.46 -31.36
C ILE A 147 5.19 -26.77 -30.81
N ILE A 148 5.25 -26.93 -29.48
CA ILE A 148 5.76 -28.16 -28.85
C ILE A 148 4.90 -29.37 -29.24
N ALA A 149 3.57 -29.22 -29.19
CA ALA A 149 2.61 -30.27 -29.55
C ALA A 149 2.68 -30.60 -31.05
N GLY A 150 2.73 -29.58 -31.92
CA GLY A 150 2.87 -29.76 -33.37
C GLY A 150 4.20 -30.40 -33.78
N TRP A 151 5.30 -30.05 -33.10
CA TRP A 151 6.60 -30.69 -33.33
C TRP A 151 6.57 -32.17 -32.96
N ASN A 152 5.89 -32.49 -31.87
CA ASN A 152 5.80 -33.82 -31.29
C ASN A 152 4.50 -34.55 -31.63
N GLN A 153 3.87 -34.23 -32.77
CA GLN A 153 2.62 -34.83 -33.20
C GLN A 153 2.60 -36.35 -33.00
N GLY A 154 1.62 -36.85 -32.23
CA GLY A 154 1.44 -38.27 -31.92
C GLY A 154 2.31 -38.82 -30.78
N LYS A 155 3.22 -38.04 -30.21
CA LYS A 155 4.05 -38.44 -29.06
C LYS A 155 3.36 -38.10 -27.72
N ALA A 156 3.93 -38.58 -26.62
CA ALA A 156 3.42 -38.34 -25.27
C ALA A 156 3.24 -36.86 -24.91
N SER A 157 4.13 -35.97 -25.35
CA SER A 157 4.01 -34.53 -25.07
C SER A 157 2.84 -33.86 -25.82
N ASP A 158 2.57 -34.27 -27.06
CA ASP A 158 1.38 -33.84 -27.80
C ASP A 158 0.11 -34.35 -27.11
N GLN A 159 0.08 -35.63 -26.75
CA GLN A 159 -1.06 -36.23 -26.03
C GLN A 159 -1.31 -35.58 -24.66
N ALA A 160 -0.26 -35.26 -23.91
CA ALA A 160 -0.36 -34.56 -22.64
C ALA A 160 -0.94 -33.15 -22.81
N ILE A 161 -0.42 -32.36 -23.76
CA ILE A 161 -0.91 -30.99 -24.01
C ILE A 161 -2.36 -31.03 -24.50
N MET A 162 -2.69 -31.87 -25.50
CA MET A 162 -4.06 -32.01 -25.99
C MET A 162 -5.01 -32.54 -24.91
N GLY A 163 -4.53 -33.44 -24.04
CA GLY A 163 -5.27 -33.92 -22.87
C GLY A 163 -5.56 -32.82 -21.86
N THR A 164 -4.58 -31.99 -21.50
CA THR A 164 -4.77 -30.83 -20.63
C THR A 164 -5.77 -29.84 -21.23
N ILE A 165 -5.68 -29.58 -22.54
CA ILE A 165 -6.67 -28.73 -23.23
C ILE A 165 -8.05 -29.35 -23.11
N GLY A 166 -8.21 -30.65 -23.38
CA GLY A 166 -9.49 -31.35 -23.25
C GLY A 166 -10.08 -31.31 -21.84
N ILE A 167 -9.24 -31.39 -20.79
CA ILE A 167 -9.67 -31.20 -19.39
C ILE A 167 -10.15 -29.76 -19.18
N THR A 168 -9.37 -28.78 -19.62
CA THR A 168 -9.64 -27.36 -19.39
C THR A 168 -10.90 -26.88 -20.13
N THR A 169 -11.13 -27.36 -21.35
CA THR A 169 -12.30 -26.99 -22.17
C THR A 169 -13.55 -27.80 -21.83
N SER A 170 -13.45 -28.83 -21.00
CA SER A 170 -14.63 -29.59 -20.52
C SER A 170 -15.50 -28.80 -19.56
N ILE A 171 -14.92 -27.79 -18.89
CA ILE A 171 -15.63 -26.88 -17.98
C ILE A 171 -15.77 -25.52 -18.68
N PRO A 172 -16.95 -24.86 -18.60
CA PRO A 172 -17.13 -23.53 -19.17
C PRO A 172 -16.06 -22.53 -18.72
N LEU A 173 -15.46 -21.81 -19.67
CA LEU A 173 -14.35 -20.86 -19.45
C LEU A 173 -14.66 -19.85 -18.33
N LEU A 174 -15.89 -19.33 -18.30
CA LEU A 174 -16.38 -18.43 -17.26
C LEU A 174 -16.34 -19.08 -15.87
N LEU A 175 -16.87 -20.30 -15.74
CA LEU A 175 -16.93 -21.01 -14.47
C LEU A 175 -15.53 -21.33 -13.94
N THR A 176 -14.65 -21.85 -14.80
CA THR A 176 -13.26 -22.15 -14.41
C THR A 176 -12.51 -20.87 -14.03
N GLY A 177 -12.67 -19.79 -14.79
CA GLY A 177 -12.07 -18.50 -14.49
C GLY A 177 -12.52 -17.98 -13.13
N MET A 178 -13.82 -17.97 -12.86
CA MET A 178 -14.39 -17.57 -11.58
C MET A 178 -13.90 -18.43 -10.41
N LEU A 179 -13.90 -19.76 -10.57
CA LEU A 179 -13.41 -20.68 -9.53
C LEU A 179 -11.95 -20.42 -9.18
N LEU A 180 -11.09 -20.23 -10.18
CA LEU A 180 -9.68 -19.92 -9.96
C LEU A 180 -9.48 -18.54 -9.31
N ILE A 181 -10.26 -17.54 -9.71
CA ILE A 181 -10.20 -16.19 -9.11
C ILE A 181 -10.54 -16.25 -7.63
N PHE A 182 -11.61 -16.95 -7.25
CA PHE A 182 -11.97 -17.10 -5.83
C PHE A 182 -10.96 -17.95 -5.06
N ALA A 183 -10.44 -19.03 -5.67
CA ALA A 183 -9.43 -19.88 -5.03
C ALA A 183 -8.11 -19.14 -4.75
N LEU A 184 -7.76 -18.14 -5.56
CA LEU A 184 -6.52 -17.36 -5.44
C LEU A 184 -6.66 -16.07 -4.61
N ASP A 185 -7.80 -15.86 -3.96
CA ASP A 185 -8.20 -14.64 -3.23
C ASP A 185 -8.31 -13.41 -4.15
N ILE A 186 -9.55 -13.09 -4.53
CA ILE A 186 -9.93 -11.98 -5.41
C ILE A 186 -9.41 -10.60 -4.94
N ARG A 187 -9.12 -10.44 -3.63
CA ARG A 187 -8.59 -9.20 -3.04
C ARG A 187 -7.17 -8.87 -3.47
N ARG A 188 -6.44 -9.82 -4.04
CA ARG A 188 -5.10 -9.60 -4.62
C ARG A 188 -5.14 -8.85 -5.97
N GLY A 189 -6.32 -8.45 -6.44
CA GLY A 189 -6.48 -7.51 -7.57
C GLY A 189 -6.20 -8.12 -8.94
N ILE A 190 -5.64 -7.30 -9.83
CA ILE A 190 -5.42 -7.62 -11.25
C ILE A 190 -4.54 -8.87 -11.48
N ILE A 191 -3.59 -9.15 -10.57
CA ILE A 191 -2.66 -10.29 -10.71
C ILE A 191 -3.42 -11.62 -10.69
N VAL A 192 -4.46 -11.74 -9.86
CA VAL A 192 -5.26 -12.97 -9.78
C VAL A 192 -6.04 -13.21 -11.06
N PHE A 193 -6.66 -12.17 -11.62
CA PHE A 193 -7.33 -12.26 -12.92
C PHE A 193 -6.34 -12.64 -14.03
N LEU A 194 -5.14 -12.05 -14.03
CA LEU A 194 -4.08 -12.40 -14.98
C LEU A 194 -3.72 -13.87 -14.94
N ILE A 195 -3.43 -14.41 -13.75
CA ILE A 195 -3.03 -15.81 -13.56
C ILE A 195 -4.20 -16.73 -13.92
N ALA A 196 -5.37 -16.51 -13.34
CA ALA A 196 -6.54 -17.36 -13.53
C ALA A 196 -6.96 -17.41 -15.01
N LEU A 197 -7.10 -16.25 -15.66
CA LEU A 197 -7.59 -16.19 -17.03
C LEU A 197 -6.52 -16.64 -18.04
N CYS A 198 -5.23 -16.50 -17.73
CA CYS A 198 -4.14 -17.07 -18.54
C CYS A 198 -4.20 -18.61 -18.57
N ILE A 199 -4.45 -19.26 -17.42
CA ILE A 199 -4.47 -20.72 -17.29
C ILE A 199 -5.59 -21.38 -18.10
N VAL A 200 -6.71 -20.69 -18.33
CA VAL A 200 -7.89 -21.33 -18.94
C VAL A 200 -8.02 -21.05 -20.45
N GLY A 201 -7.58 -19.90 -20.96
CA GLY A 201 -7.84 -19.50 -22.36
C GLY A 201 -6.77 -19.84 -23.39
N TRP A 202 -5.63 -20.45 -23.01
CA TRP A 202 -4.52 -20.71 -23.95
C TRP A 202 -4.77 -21.89 -24.92
N GLY A 203 -5.73 -22.76 -24.60
CA GLY A 203 -5.94 -24.04 -25.30
C GLY A 203 -6.35 -23.89 -26.76
N GLU A 204 -7.28 -22.98 -27.07
CA GLU A 204 -7.74 -22.74 -28.45
C GLU A 204 -6.59 -22.25 -29.36
N ILE A 205 -5.76 -21.34 -28.83
CA ILE A 205 -4.59 -20.82 -29.52
C ILE A 205 -3.57 -21.95 -29.73
N ALA A 206 -3.32 -22.79 -28.71
CA ALA A 206 -2.41 -23.92 -28.85
C ALA A 206 -2.87 -24.93 -29.92
N GLN A 207 -4.17 -25.22 -29.99
CA GLN A 207 -4.73 -26.09 -31.03
C GLN A 207 -4.56 -25.52 -32.43
N TYR A 208 -4.85 -24.22 -32.60
CA TYR A 208 -4.64 -23.53 -33.87
C TYR A 208 -3.17 -23.57 -34.31
N ILE A 209 -2.26 -23.17 -33.43
CA ILE A 209 -0.82 -23.13 -33.72
C ILE A 209 -0.27 -24.53 -33.99
N ARG A 210 -0.74 -25.55 -33.27
CA ARG A 210 -0.42 -26.94 -33.56
C ARG A 210 -0.84 -27.34 -34.98
N GLY A 211 -2.05 -26.99 -35.40
CA GLY A 211 -2.55 -27.29 -36.75
C GLY A 211 -1.68 -26.65 -37.83
N GLU A 212 -1.41 -25.35 -37.69
CA GLU A 212 -0.52 -24.62 -38.60
C GLU A 212 0.90 -25.19 -38.63
N PHE A 213 1.43 -25.58 -37.47
CA PHE A 213 2.75 -26.20 -37.37
C PHE A 213 2.81 -27.51 -38.17
N ILE A 214 1.80 -28.38 -38.03
CA ILE A 214 1.74 -29.67 -38.73
C ILE A 214 1.71 -29.46 -40.24
N ILE A 215 0.94 -28.47 -40.73
CA ILE A 215 0.84 -28.12 -42.15
C ILE A 215 2.18 -27.59 -42.67
N LEU A 216 2.80 -26.64 -41.95
CA LEU A 216 4.08 -26.04 -42.36
C LEU A 216 5.23 -27.06 -42.35
N ARG A 217 5.22 -28.01 -41.41
CA ARG A 217 6.23 -29.06 -41.30
C ARG A 217 6.32 -29.92 -42.56
N GLN A 218 5.23 -30.07 -43.32
CA GLN A 218 5.18 -30.87 -44.56
C GLN A 218 5.72 -30.12 -45.79
N ARG A 219 6.12 -28.84 -45.65
CA ARG A 219 6.63 -28.04 -46.77
C ARG A 219 8.12 -28.29 -47.01
N SER A 220 8.53 -28.32 -48.28
CA SER A 220 9.90 -28.66 -48.72
C SER A 220 11.01 -27.77 -48.13
N PHE A 221 10.71 -26.51 -47.77
CA PHE A 221 11.71 -25.64 -47.13
C PHE A 221 12.05 -26.05 -45.68
N ILE A 222 11.12 -26.70 -44.98
CA ILE A 222 11.37 -27.28 -43.65
C ILE A 222 12.21 -28.55 -43.76
N GLU A 223 11.94 -29.38 -44.77
CA GLU A 223 12.76 -30.55 -45.08
C GLU A 223 14.20 -30.16 -45.42
N GLY A 224 14.37 -29.13 -46.27
CA GLY A 224 15.69 -28.57 -46.58
C GLY A 224 16.42 -28.01 -45.35
N ALA A 225 15.72 -27.30 -44.45
CA ALA A 225 16.29 -26.83 -43.19
C ALA A 225 16.78 -28.00 -42.29
N ARG A 226 16.02 -29.10 -42.22
CA ARG A 226 16.45 -30.30 -41.49
C ARG A 226 17.65 -31.00 -42.14
N ALA A 227 17.67 -31.07 -43.48
CA ALA A 227 18.81 -31.63 -44.21
C ALA A 227 20.11 -30.83 -43.98
N MET A 228 20.00 -29.53 -43.72
CA MET A 228 21.12 -28.67 -43.32
C MET A 228 21.51 -28.81 -41.83
N GLY A 229 20.88 -29.71 -41.07
CA GLY A 229 21.24 -29.99 -39.67
C GLY A 229 20.66 -29.01 -38.64
N LEU A 230 19.68 -28.18 -39.00
CA LEU A 230 19.05 -27.29 -38.02
C LEU A 230 18.31 -28.09 -36.93
N THR A 231 18.48 -27.69 -35.68
CA THR A 231 17.76 -28.30 -34.55
C THR A 231 16.27 -27.99 -34.61
N GLY A 232 15.45 -28.71 -33.84
CA GLY A 232 14.01 -28.49 -33.82
C GLY A 232 13.61 -27.09 -33.37
N ALA A 233 14.27 -26.57 -32.34
CA ALA A 233 14.08 -25.19 -31.88
C ALA A 233 14.52 -24.17 -32.93
N GLN A 234 15.66 -24.38 -33.60
CA GLN A 234 16.13 -23.51 -34.69
C GLN A 234 15.16 -23.51 -35.87
N THR A 235 14.64 -24.68 -36.25
CA THR A 235 13.62 -24.82 -37.30
C THR A 235 12.34 -24.08 -36.93
N ALA A 236 11.87 -24.25 -35.69
CA ALA A 236 10.66 -23.59 -35.21
C ALA A 236 10.83 -22.06 -35.20
N ILE A 237 11.90 -21.53 -34.61
CA ILE A 237 12.10 -20.09 -34.45
C ILE A 237 12.44 -19.39 -35.78
N ARG A 238 13.28 -20.01 -36.63
CA ARG A 238 13.80 -19.36 -37.85
C ARG A 238 12.90 -19.56 -39.06
N HIS A 239 12.12 -20.64 -39.10
CA HIS A 239 11.33 -21.01 -40.28
C HIS A 239 9.83 -21.15 -40.01
N VAL A 240 9.40 -21.61 -38.84
CA VAL A 240 7.96 -21.81 -38.59
C VAL A 240 7.31 -20.54 -38.02
N LEU A 241 7.84 -20.02 -36.92
CA LEU A 241 7.30 -18.84 -36.23
C LEU A 241 7.15 -17.63 -37.16
N PRO A 242 8.12 -17.28 -38.04
CA PRO A 242 7.95 -16.19 -39.00
C PRO A 242 6.81 -16.41 -40.00
N ASN A 243 6.47 -17.66 -40.33
CA ASN A 243 5.38 -17.97 -41.25
C ASN A 243 4.00 -17.91 -40.57
N ILE A 244 3.93 -18.21 -39.27
CA ILE A 244 2.67 -18.15 -38.50
C ILE A 244 2.43 -16.75 -37.90
N LEU A 245 3.47 -15.92 -37.77
CA LEU A 245 3.41 -14.61 -37.14
C LEU A 245 2.27 -13.69 -37.67
N PRO A 246 1.98 -13.62 -38.99
CA PRO A 246 0.83 -12.85 -39.47
C PRO A 246 -0.50 -13.35 -38.92
N ALA A 247 -0.71 -14.67 -38.88
CA ALA A 247 -1.92 -15.27 -38.34
C ALA A 247 -2.02 -15.06 -36.82
N LEU A 248 -0.88 -15.10 -36.12
CA LEU A 248 -0.81 -14.76 -34.69
C LEU A 248 -1.28 -13.33 -34.42
N VAL A 249 -0.90 -12.34 -35.24
CA VAL A 249 -1.38 -10.95 -35.03
C VAL A 249 -2.89 -10.85 -35.14
N VAL A 250 -3.49 -11.53 -36.13
CA VAL A 250 -4.95 -11.59 -36.28
C VAL A 250 -5.60 -12.26 -35.07
N ILE A 251 -5.06 -13.40 -34.63
CA ILE A 251 -5.57 -14.13 -33.47
C ILE A 251 -5.47 -13.31 -32.20
N THR A 252 -4.37 -12.59 -31.97
CA THR A 252 -4.22 -11.70 -30.82
C THR A 252 -5.34 -10.65 -30.78
N LEU A 253 -5.72 -10.07 -31.92
CA LEU A 253 -6.80 -9.08 -31.98
C LEU A 253 -8.17 -9.69 -31.68
N LEU A 254 -8.45 -10.89 -32.22
CA LEU A 254 -9.70 -11.61 -31.93
C LEU A 254 -9.76 -12.07 -30.46
N GLU A 255 -8.64 -12.55 -29.93
CA GLU A 255 -8.51 -12.97 -28.53
C GLU A 255 -8.68 -11.80 -27.56
N MET A 256 -8.26 -10.60 -27.95
CA MET A 256 -8.53 -9.38 -27.17
C MET A 256 -10.04 -9.15 -27.03
N GLY A 257 -10.80 -9.32 -28.11
CA GLY A 257 -12.27 -9.26 -28.08
C GLY A 257 -12.88 -10.33 -27.18
N ALA A 258 -12.41 -11.58 -27.29
CA ALA A 258 -12.87 -12.68 -26.44
C ALA A 258 -12.53 -12.47 -24.96
N THR A 259 -11.35 -11.94 -24.66
CA THR A 259 -10.90 -11.62 -23.30
C THR A 259 -11.75 -10.51 -22.68
N LEU A 260 -12.04 -9.45 -23.44
CA LEU A 260 -12.91 -8.36 -22.98
C LEU A 260 -14.34 -8.83 -22.74
N LEU A 261 -14.87 -9.70 -23.60
CA LEU A 261 -16.17 -10.30 -23.40
C LEU A 261 -16.20 -11.11 -22.09
N LEU A 262 -15.19 -11.94 -21.85
CA LEU A 262 -15.07 -12.72 -20.61
C LEU A 262 -14.98 -11.84 -19.36
N LEU A 263 -14.24 -10.73 -19.40
CA LEU A 263 -14.20 -9.77 -18.30
C LEU A 263 -15.58 -9.12 -18.04
N GLY A 264 -16.32 -8.80 -19.11
CA GLY A 264 -17.68 -8.29 -19.01
C GLY A 264 -18.66 -9.33 -18.44
N GLU A 265 -18.53 -10.60 -18.84
CA GLU A 265 -19.34 -11.70 -18.30
C GLU A 265 -19.05 -11.94 -16.81
N LEU A 266 -17.77 -11.93 -16.41
CA LEU A 266 -17.37 -12.02 -15.00
C LEU A 266 -17.95 -10.85 -14.19
N GLY A 267 -17.82 -9.63 -14.70
CA GLY A 267 -18.40 -8.44 -14.08
C GLY A 267 -19.92 -8.56 -13.92
N PHE A 268 -20.62 -9.04 -14.94
CA PHE A 268 -22.06 -9.29 -14.88
C PHE A 268 -22.46 -10.30 -13.79
N VAL A 269 -21.64 -11.33 -13.56
CA VAL A 269 -21.86 -12.34 -12.50
C VAL A 269 -21.37 -11.85 -11.12
N GLY A 270 -20.88 -10.62 -11.01
CA GLY A 270 -20.41 -10.03 -9.75
C GLY A 270 -18.95 -10.29 -9.42
N VAL A 271 -18.14 -10.70 -10.40
CA VAL A 271 -16.72 -11.03 -10.24
C VAL A 271 -15.89 -9.94 -10.92
N PHE A 272 -15.25 -9.08 -10.12
CA PHE A 272 -14.48 -7.95 -10.59
C PHE A 272 -13.16 -7.78 -9.84
N MET A 273 -12.23 -7.02 -10.42
CA MET A 273 -10.87 -6.88 -9.91
C MET A 273 -10.83 -6.24 -8.53
N GLY A 274 -10.13 -6.89 -7.60
CA GLY A 274 -9.97 -6.44 -6.22
C GLY A 274 -11.10 -6.91 -5.30
N GLY A 275 -12.19 -7.47 -5.84
CA GLY A 275 -13.30 -8.05 -5.06
C GLY A 275 -14.07 -7.06 -4.19
N GLY A 276 -13.64 -5.80 -4.13
CA GLY A 276 -14.16 -4.75 -3.27
C GLY A 276 -13.93 -4.99 -1.78
N THR A 277 -14.19 -3.95 -0.99
CA THR A 277 -14.30 -4.08 0.46
C THR A 277 -15.70 -4.56 0.81
N ALA A 278 -15.80 -5.78 1.34
CA ALA A 278 -17.02 -6.29 1.95
C ALA A 278 -17.23 -5.58 3.29
N GLN A 279 -18.38 -4.92 3.44
CA GLN A 279 -18.74 -4.26 4.68
C GLN A 279 -19.84 -5.05 5.37
N GLU A 280 -19.57 -5.56 6.57
CA GLU A 280 -20.61 -6.11 7.45
C GLU A 280 -21.32 -4.96 8.17
N SER A 281 -22.51 -4.61 7.68
CA SER A 281 -23.46 -3.82 8.48
C SER A 281 -24.03 -4.70 9.58
N ASN A 282 -24.13 -4.18 10.82
CA ASN A 282 -24.68 -4.87 11.99
C ASN A 282 -26.10 -5.46 11.79
N PHE A 283 -26.76 -5.17 10.66
CA PHE A 283 -28.04 -5.75 10.27
C PHE A 283 -28.04 -6.14 8.77
N ILE A 284 -27.62 -7.39 8.51
CA ILE A 284 -28.05 -8.29 7.39
C ILE A 284 -27.48 -8.06 5.98
N THR A 285 -26.79 -6.97 5.64
CA THR A 285 -26.26 -6.83 4.26
C THR A 285 -24.75 -6.63 4.23
N SER A 286 -24.02 -7.60 3.67
CA SER A 286 -22.66 -7.40 3.21
C SER A 286 -22.70 -6.64 1.88
N ALA A 287 -22.42 -5.33 1.92
CA ALA A 287 -22.27 -4.55 0.69
C ALA A 287 -20.80 -4.61 0.26
N THR A 288 -20.56 -4.96 -0.99
CA THR A 288 -19.22 -4.98 -1.58
C THR A 288 -19.03 -3.69 -2.37
N ILE A 289 -18.08 -2.86 -1.96
CA ILE A 289 -17.78 -1.59 -2.63
C ILE A 289 -16.54 -1.78 -3.50
N PRO A 290 -16.60 -1.59 -4.83
CA PRO A 290 -15.41 -1.67 -5.66
C PRO A 290 -14.47 -0.49 -5.40
N ASP A 291 -13.25 -0.79 -4.95
CA ASP A 291 -12.19 0.20 -4.73
C ASP A 291 -11.42 0.54 -6.01
N ILE A 292 -11.53 -0.32 -7.04
CA ILE A 292 -10.85 -0.15 -8.32
C ILE A 292 -11.92 0.15 -9.38
N PRO A 293 -11.92 1.36 -9.99
CA PRO A 293 -12.79 1.65 -11.11
C PRO A 293 -12.39 0.76 -12.29
N GLU A 294 -13.29 -0.12 -12.70
CA GLU A 294 -13.14 -0.99 -13.86
C GLU A 294 -14.52 -1.36 -14.40
N TRP A 295 -14.64 -1.59 -15.71
CA TRP A 295 -15.96 -1.76 -16.33
C TRP A 295 -16.71 -2.98 -15.79
N GLY A 296 -16.00 -4.05 -15.39
CA GLY A 296 -16.61 -5.24 -14.80
C GLY A 296 -17.27 -4.94 -13.45
N ALA A 297 -16.62 -4.15 -12.59
CA ALA A 297 -17.20 -3.70 -11.32
C ALA A 297 -18.46 -2.85 -11.55
N MET A 298 -18.40 -1.91 -12.50
CA MET A 298 -19.55 -1.07 -12.85
C MET A 298 -20.76 -1.91 -13.33
N MET A 299 -20.52 -3.02 -14.03
CA MET A 299 -21.56 -3.97 -14.44
C MET A 299 -22.14 -4.75 -13.26
N ALA A 300 -21.28 -5.22 -12.35
CA ALA A 300 -21.69 -5.98 -11.15
C ALA A 300 -22.69 -5.19 -10.30
N ASP A 301 -22.42 -3.90 -10.11
CA ASP A 301 -23.19 -3.04 -9.22
C ASP A 301 -24.50 -2.56 -9.84
N SER A 302 -24.57 -2.51 -11.17
CA SER A 302 -25.69 -1.92 -11.89
C SER A 302 -26.80 -2.92 -12.20
N GLN A 303 -26.57 -4.24 -12.06
CA GLN A 303 -27.53 -5.28 -12.42
C GLN A 303 -28.91 -5.12 -11.76
N VAL A 304 -28.95 -4.72 -10.48
CA VAL A 304 -30.19 -4.55 -9.71
C VAL A 304 -30.95 -3.29 -10.16
N TRP A 305 -30.23 -2.32 -10.71
CA TRP A 305 -30.75 -1.01 -11.10
C TRP A 305 -31.18 -0.94 -12.57
N ALA A 306 -30.95 -1.99 -13.35
CA ALA A 306 -31.16 -2.02 -14.80
C ALA A 306 -32.52 -1.48 -15.28
N ARG A 307 -33.60 -1.72 -14.52
CA ARG A 307 -34.96 -1.26 -14.88
C ARG A 307 -35.24 0.18 -14.47
N GLY A 308 -34.71 0.63 -13.33
CA GLY A 308 -35.06 1.93 -12.75
C GLY A 308 -34.08 3.04 -13.12
N ARG A 309 -32.81 2.71 -13.31
CA ARG A 309 -31.71 3.66 -13.55
C ARG A 309 -30.79 3.11 -14.65
N PRO A 310 -31.27 3.10 -15.92
CA PRO A 310 -30.64 2.35 -17.00
C PRO A 310 -29.24 2.85 -17.37
N TRP A 311 -28.91 4.12 -17.09
CA TRP A 311 -27.58 4.70 -17.34
C TRP A 311 -26.45 3.92 -16.67
N MET A 312 -26.70 3.35 -15.47
CA MET A 312 -25.69 2.60 -14.73
C MET A 312 -25.20 1.35 -15.47
N VAL A 313 -26.11 0.60 -16.12
CA VAL A 313 -25.74 -0.61 -16.88
C VAL A 313 -25.33 -0.25 -18.30
N PHE A 314 -26.03 0.71 -18.90
CA PHE A 314 -25.91 1.02 -20.33
C PHE A 314 -24.50 1.47 -20.71
N TYR A 315 -23.91 2.40 -19.95
CA TYR A 315 -22.61 2.97 -20.31
C TYR A 315 -21.43 1.99 -20.20
N PRO A 316 -21.24 1.23 -19.10
CA PRO A 316 -20.18 0.22 -19.05
C PRO A 316 -20.43 -0.91 -20.07
N ALA A 317 -21.68 -1.33 -20.30
CA ALA A 317 -22.00 -2.31 -21.34
C ALA A 317 -21.66 -1.80 -22.75
N LEU A 318 -21.96 -0.52 -23.04
CA LEU A 318 -21.62 0.11 -24.31
C LEU A 318 -20.10 0.21 -24.49
N ALA A 319 -19.34 0.49 -23.42
CA ALA A 319 -17.89 0.55 -23.46
C ALA A 319 -17.29 -0.84 -23.81
N PHE A 320 -17.76 -1.91 -23.16
CA PHE A 320 -17.39 -3.28 -23.52
C PHE A 320 -17.78 -3.60 -24.97
N PHE A 321 -19.01 -3.29 -25.39
CA PHE A 321 -19.48 -3.54 -26.74
C PHE A 321 -18.59 -2.87 -27.80
N LEU A 322 -18.30 -1.59 -27.63
CA LEU A 322 -17.43 -0.84 -28.54
C LEU A 322 -16.03 -1.44 -28.58
N ALA A 323 -15.45 -1.79 -27.43
CA ALA A 323 -14.13 -2.40 -27.38
C ALA A 323 -14.08 -3.77 -28.10
N VAL A 324 -15.03 -4.66 -27.81
CA VAL A 324 -15.15 -5.98 -28.46
C VAL A 324 -15.36 -5.82 -29.96
N LEU A 325 -16.26 -4.93 -30.38
CA LEU A 325 -16.50 -4.62 -31.80
C LEU A 325 -15.24 -4.08 -32.48
N GLY A 326 -14.53 -3.15 -31.82
CA GLY A 326 -13.31 -2.54 -32.34
C GLY A 326 -12.21 -3.56 -32.62
N PHE A 327 -11.89 -4.40 -31.63
CA PHE A 327 -10.86 -5.43 -31.77
C PHE A 327 -11.25 -6.54 -32.76
N ASN A 328 -12.51 -7.00 -32.75
CA ASN A 328 -12.99 -8.01 -33.70
C ASN A 328 -13.01 -7.49 -35.14
N ALA A 329 -13.50 -6.27 -35.36
CA ALA A 329 -13.51 -5.65 -36.68
C ALA A 329 -12.09 -5.41 -37.21
N LEU A 330 -11.18 -4.96 -36.34
CA LEU A 330 -9.77 -4.77 -36.69
C LEU A 330 -9.09 -6.09 -37.06
N GLY A 331 -9.31 -7.15 -36.27
CA GLY A 331 -8.79 -8.49 -36.52
C GLY A 331 -9.30 -9.08 -37.84
N GLU A 332 -10.60 -9.04 -38.08
CA GLU A 332 -11.23 -9.51 -39.32
C GLU A 332 -10.79 -8.67 -40.53
N GLY A 333 -10.67 -7.35 -40.36
CA GLY A 333 -10.13 -6.45 -41.36
C GLY A 333 -8.71 -6.83 -41.76
N LEU A 334 -7.85 -7.08 -40.77
CA LEU A 334 -6.46 -7.50 -40.99
C LEU A 334 -6.37 -8.88 -41.65
N ARG A 335 -7.21 -9.83 -41.23
CA ARG A 335 -7.33 -11.16 -41.84
C ARG A 335 -7.64 -11.06 -43.33
N ARG A 336 -8.66 -10.28 -43.71
CA ARG A 336 -9.05 -10.07 -45.12
C ARG A 336 -7.93 -9.44 -45.95
N LEU A 337 -7.12 -8.56 -45.36
CA LEU A 337 -5.95 -8.00 -46.04
C LEU A 337 -4.89 -9.06 -46.29
N MET A 338 -4.64 -9.93 -45.32
CA MET A 338 -3.66 -10.99 -45.42
C MET A 338 -4.05 -12.09 -46.41
N GLU A 339 -5.34 -12.42 -46.51
CA GLU A 339 -5.84 -13.39 -47.51
C GLU A 339 -5.72 -12.85 -48.94
N ARG A 340 -5.76 -11.52 -49.14
CA ARG A 340 -5.79 -10.88 -50.46
C ARG A 340 -4.41 -10.48 -51.01
N GLY A 341 -3.33 -10.54 -50.23
CA GLY A 341 -1.99 -10.16 -50.70
C GLY A 341 -0.86 -10.79 -49.89
N SER A 342 0.31 -10.98 -50.51
CA SER A 342 1.49 -11.47 -49.79
C SER A 342 2.01 -10.37 -48.85
N PHE A 343 1.62 -10.41 -47.58
CA PHE A 343 2.13 -9.49 -46.58
C PHE A 343 3.63 -9.75 -46.38
N ASN A 344 4.45 -8.71 -46.43
CA ASN A 344 5.89 -8.87 -46.19
C ASN A 344 6.11 -9.02 -44.67
N THR A 345 6.26 -10.26 -44.23
CA THR A 345 6.47 -10.62 -42.82
C THR A 345 7.73 -9.97 -42.22
N ASN A 346 8.65 -9.50 -43.07
CA ASN A 346 9.81 -8.72 -42.63
C ASN A 346 9.43 -7.43 -41.90
N PHE A 347 8.23 -6.86 -42.12
CA PHE A 347 7.78 -5.71 -41.33
C PHE A 347 7.55 -6.09 -39.86
N ILE A 348 6.96 -7.25 -39.62
CA ILE A 348 6.61 -7.78 -38.30
C ILE A 348 7.87 -8.13 -37.50
N LEU A 349 8.92 -8.60 -38.20
CA LEU A 349 10.25 -8.87 -37.63
C LEU A 349 11.22 -7.68 -37.75
N SER A 350 10.75 -6.51 -38.16
CA SER A 350 11.61 -5.34 -38.35
C SER A 350 11.96 -4.65 -37.03
N LYS A 351 13.09 -3.94 -37.01
CA LYS A 351 13.45 -3.03 -35.90
C LYS A 351 12.33 -2.02 -35.58
N LYS A 352 11.52 -1.64 -36.57
CA LYS A 352 10.38 -0.72 -36.40
C LYS A 352 9.25 -1.33 -35.57
N MET A 353 8.98 -2.63 -35.75
CA MET A 353 7.98 -3.34 -34.94
C MET A 353 8.47 -3.54 -33.51
N LEU A 354 9.76 -3.89 -33.34
CA LEU A 354 10.40 -3.94 -32.03
C LEU A 354 10.30 -2.60 -31.31
N LEU A 355 10.47 -1.48 -32.02
CA LEU A 355 10.25 -0.14 -31.46
C LEU A 355 8.78 0.08 -31.07
N ILE A 356 7.81 -0.29 -31.90
CA ILE A 356 6.38 -0.16 -31.56
C ILE A 356 6.04 -0.98 -30.32
N VAL A 357 6.50 -2.24 -30.24
CA VAL A 357 6.32 -3.09 -29.05
C VAL A 357 7.00 -2.47 -27.84
N ALA A 358 8.23 -1.97 -27.96
CA ALA A 358 8.93 -1.30 -26.87
C ALA A 358 8.18 -0.03 -26.40
N VAL A 359 7.61 0.76 -27.32
CA VAL A 359 6.79 1.93 -27.00
C VAL A 359 5.50 1.52 -26.29
N VAL A 360 4.81 0.48 -26.76
CA VAL A 360 3.58 -0.03 -26.11
C VAL A 360 3.90 -0.59 -24.73
N VAL A 361 4.98 -1.36 -24.58
CA VAL A 361 5.45 -1.87 -23.28
C VAL A 361 5.84 -0.72 -22.35
N ALA A 362 6.60 0.27 -22.82
CA ALA A 362 6.97 1.44 -22.03
C ALA A 362 5.75 2.28 -21.64
N ALA A 363 4.80 2.49 -22.55
CA ALA A 363 3.54 3.15 -22.26
C ALA A 363 2.72 2.38 -21.22
N THR A 364 2.68 1.05 -21.33
CA THR A 364 1.97 0.19 -20.39
C THR A 364 2.65 0.20 -19.01
N TRP A 365 3.98 0.13 -18.97
CA TRP A 365 4.77 0.25 -17.75
C TRP A 365 4.60 1.62 -17.08
N TYR A 366 4.60 2.69 -17.88
CA TYR A 366 4.31 4.04 -17.41
C TYR A 366 2.89 4.12 -16.82
N ILE A 367 1.88 3.60 -17.54
CA ILE A 367 0.48 3.58 -17.09
C ILE A 367 0.33 2.83 -15.75
N VAL A 368 0.93 1.65 -15.62
CA VAL A 368 0.87 0.83 -14.39
C VAL A 368 1.63 1.48 -13.24
N GLY A 369 2.76 2.12 -13.52
CA GLY A 369 3.61 2.75 -12.49
C GLY A 369 3.15 4.13 -12.03
N HIS A 370 2.35 4.84 -12.84
CA HIS A 370 1.99 6.24 -12.56
C HIS A 370 0.50 6.45 -12.32
N VAL A 371 -0.35 5.44 -12.55
CA VAL A 371 -1.81 5.58 -12.39
C VAL A 371 -2.42 4.33 -11.79
N GLY A 372 -3.22 4.55 -10.75
CA GLY A 372 -3.77 3.55 -9.85
C GLY A 372 -3.78 4.10 -8.43
N PRO A 373 -4.40 3.41 -7.45
CA PRO A 373 -4.58 3.97 -6.11
C PRO A 373 -3.25 4.31 -5.42
N ALA A 374 -2.24 3.42 -5.49
CA ALA A 374 -0.94 3.66 -4.87
C ALA A 374 -0.18 4.86 -5.51
N PRO A 375 -0.03 4.98 -6.85
CA PRO A 375 0.50 6.18 -7.47
C PRO A 375 -0.31 7.45 -7.16
N SER A 376 -1.65 7.37 -7.11
CA SER A 376 -2.51 8.52 -6.80
C SER A 376 -2.29 9.04 -5.37
N TYR A 377 -2.20 8.17 -4.37
CA TYR A 377 -1.84 8.59 -3.00
C TYR A 377 -0.38 9.04 -2.89
N ALA A 378 0.54 8.39 -3.60
CA ALA A 378 1.94 8.78 -3.61
C ALA A 378 2.16 10.16 -4.25
N GLN A 379 1.33 10.54 -5.22
CA GLN A 379 1.39 11.88 -5.81
C GLN A 379 0.95 12.96 -4.80
N LEU A 380 -0.13 12.71 -4.05
CA LEU A 380 -0.57 13.57 -2.93
C LEU A 380 0.52 13.68 -1.84
N ALA A 381 1.19 12.58 -1.50
CA ALA A 381 2.29 12.62 -0.53
C ALA A 381 3.51 13.42 -1.03
N ARG A 382 3.78 13.39 -2.35
CA ARG A 382 4.90 14.14 -2.96
C ARG A 382 4.67 15.64 -3.04
N THR A 383 3.44 16.12 -2.86
CA THR A 383 3.16 17.56 -2.82
C THR A 383 3.43 18.19 -1.45
N PHE A 384 3.88 17.41 -0.47
CA PHE A 384 4.28 17.91 0.85
C PHE A 384 5.36 19.00 0.73
N ASP A 385 5.05 20.19 1.25
CA ASP A 385 5.94 21.33 1.26
C ASP A 385 6.70 21.40 2.58
N GLY A 386 7.97 20.98 2.54
CA GLY A 386 8.85 21.03 3.70
C GLY A 386 9.17 22.45 4.16
N ASP A 387 9.17 23.44 3.28
CA ASP A 387 9.44 24.84 3.64
C ASP A 387 8.23 25.44 4.36
N ALA A 388 7.01 25.10 3.93
CA ALA A 388 5.78 25.48 4.62
C ALA A 388 5.70 24.86 6.02
N ALA A 389 6.01 23.55 6.15
CA ALA A 389 6.09 22.89 7.45
C ALA A 389 7.16 23.54 8.35
N LEU A 390 8.36 23.82 7.81
CA LEU A 390 9.42 24.48 8.57
C LEU A 390 9.01 25.89 9.03
N ALA A 391 8.30 26.66 8.20
CA ALA A 391 7.78 27.97 8.57
C ALA A 391 6.74 27.88 9.71
N ALA A 392 5.86 26.88 9.68
CA ALA A 392 4.92 26.62 10.78
C ALA A 392 5.66 26.24 12.07
N ALA A 393 6.67 25.36 12.00
CA ALA A 393 7.49 24.99 13.14
C ALA A 393 8.21 26.20 13.74
N ASN A 394 8.81 27.06 12.91
CA ASN A 394 9.47 28.29 13.35
C ASN A 394 8.50 29.28 14.02
N THR A 395 7.26 29.35 13.53
CA THR A 395 6.21 30.17 14.14
C THR A 395 5.87 29.65 15.54
N ILE A 396 5.69 28.32 15.67
CA ILE A 396 5.41 27.66 16.96
C ILE A 396 6.58 27.88 17.95
N VAL A 397 7.81 27.68 17.51
CA VAL A 397 9.03 27.94 18.29
C VAL A 397 9.13 29.43 18.69
N GLY A 398 8.65 30.33 17.84
CA GLY A 398 8.60 31.77 18.08
C GLY A 398 7.66 32.21 19.21
N PHE A 399 6.71 31.37 19.61
CA PHE A 399 5.87 31.62 20.79
C PHE A 399 6.63 31.46 22.12
N GLY A 400 7.87 30.97 22.08
CA GLY A 400 8.75 30.90 23.25
C GLY A 400 8.47 29.67 24.10
N ASP A 401 8.37 29.89 25.42
CA ASP A 401 8.13 28.84 26.40
C ASP A 401 6.73 28.22 26.22
N ARG A 402 6.70 26.95 25.83
CA ARG A 402 5.47 26.18 25.58
C ARG A 402 5.18 25.14 26.66
N ARG A 403 5.72 25.32 27.87
CA ARG A 403 5.38 24.48 29.02
C ARG A 403 3.88 24.51 29.28
N PRO A 404 3.29 23.40 29.77
CA PRO A 404 1.86 23.37 30.02
C PRO A 404 1.44 24.52 30.99
N GLY A 405 0.45 25.32 30.59
CA GLY A 405 -0.01 26.49 31.37
C GLY A 405 0.78 27.79 31.20
N THR A 406 1.65 27.90 30.19
CA THR A 406 2.31 29.16 29.81
C THR A 406 1.56 29.90 28.70
N PRO A 407 1.77 31.22 28.54
CA PRO A 407 1.20 31.98 27.42
C PRO A 407 1.63 31.47 26.04
N GLY A 408 2.85 30.93 25.90
CA GLY A 408 3.34 30.38 24.63
C GLY A 408 2.63 29.08 24.27
N ASN A 409 2.30 28.24 25.25
CA ASN A 409 1.45 27.07 25.08
C ASN A 409 0.06 27.47 24.58
N ASP A 410 -0.53 28.49 25.22
CA ASP A 410 -1.84 29.02 24.85
C ASP A 410 -1.89 29.59 23.43
N GLN A 411 -0.88 30.38 23.05
CA GLN A 411 -0.74 30.94 21.69
C GLN A 411 -0.56 29.84 20.64
N THR A 412 0.15 28.76 20.99
CA THR A 412 0.32 27.61 20.11
C THR A 412 -1.01 26.92 19.85
N ALA A 413 -1.80 26.69 20.90
CA ALA A 413 -3.13 26.09 20.78
C ALA A 413 -4.06 26.93 19.89
N ASP A 414 -4.06 28.25 20.09
CA ASP A 414 -4.87 29.19 19.30
C ASP A 414 -4.41 29.22 17.83
N TYR A 415 -3.09 29.18 17.59
CA TYR A 415 -2.53 29.10 16.24
C TYR A 415 -2.97 27.83 15.51
N ILE A 416 -2.91 26.67 16.17
CA ILE A 416 -3.33 25.38 15.58
C ILE A 416 -4.83 25.41 15.26
N ALA A 417 -5.66 25.90 16.18
CA ALA A 417 -7.10 26.01 15.97
C ALA A 417 -7.44 26.91 14.77
N ALA A 418 -6.76 28.05 14.65
CA ALA A 418 -6.93 28.96 13.51
C ALA A 418 -6.53 28.30 12.18
N ARG A 419 -5.46 27.49 12.15
CA ARG A 419 -5.06 26.74 10.97
C ARG A 419 -6.07 25.64 10.62
N PHE A 420 -6.59 24.91 11.62
CA PHE A 420 -7.64 23.91 11.40
C PHE A 420 -8.91 24.53 10.79
N GLU A 421 -9.32 25.71 11.28
CA GLU A 421 -10.43 26.46 10.70
C GLU A 421 -10.14 26.90 9.26
N GLU A 422 -8.95 27.45 9.00
CA GLU A 422 -8.51 27.85 7.65
C GLU A 422 -8.52 26.68 6.66
N TYR A 423 -8.13 25.48 7.11
CA TYR A 423 -8.13 24.27 6.29
C TYR A 423 -9.52 23.61 6.19
N GLY A 424 -10.57 24.21 6.77
CA GLY A 424 -11.95 23.72 6.67
C GLY A 424 -12.24 22.48 7.51
N MET A 425 -11.40 22.17 8.51
CA MET A 425 -11.70 21.13 9.50
C MET A 425 -12.84 21.58 10.39
N GLN A 426 -13.71 20.66 10.80
CA GLN A 426 -14.79 20.94 11.75
C GLN A 426 -14.28 20.85 13.20
N PRO A 427 -14.76 21.72 14.11
CA PRO A 427 -14.39 21.64 15.52
C PRO A 427 -14.93 20.37 16.18
N ALA A 428 -14.07 19.63 16.89
CA ALA A 428 -14.41 18.36 17.53
C ALA A 428 -14.31 18.36 19.07
N GLY A 429 -14.02 19.51 19.68
CA GLY A 429 -13.96 19.70 21.12
C GLY A 429 -15.31 20.01 21.78
N GLY A 430 -15.24 20.41 23.05
CA GLY A 430 -16.43 20.67 23.88
C GLY A 430 -17.30 21.78 23.28
N GLY A 431 -18.62 21.57 23.19
CA GLY A 431 -19.55 22.61 22.74
C GLY A 431 -19.36 23.08 21.28
N ARG A 432 -18.80 22.24 20.40
CA ARG A 432 -18.40 22.60 19.02
C ARG A 432 -17.25 23.64 18.96
N SER A 433 -16.41 23.66 19.97
CA SER A 433 -15.12 24.36 19.97
C SER A 433 -14.02 23.48 19.38
N TYR A 434 -12.91 24.05 18.90
CA TYR A 434 -11.69 23.26 18.63
C TYR A 434 -11.01 22.82 19.93
N PHE A 435 -11.37 23.39 21.09
CA PHE A 435 -10.70 23.12 22.34
C PHE A 435 -11.43 22.04 23.17
N GLN A 436 -10.65 21.10 23.69
CA GLN A 436 -11.04 20.27 24.82
C GLN A 436 -10.14 20.62 26.00
N ALA A 437 -10.69 21.36 26.97
CA ALA A 437 -9.98 21.78 28.16
C ALA A 437 -10.01 20.69 29.26
N PHE A 438 -8.92 20.55 29.98
CA PHE A 438 -8.82 19.74 31.19
C PHE A 438 -7.83 20.35 32.19
N GLU A 439 -8.01 20.09 33.48
CA GLU A 439 -7.10 20.59 34.52
C GLU A 439 -6.03 19.54 34.87
N THR A 440 -4.82 20.01 35.12
CA THR A 440 -3.74 19.23 35.75
C THR A 440 -3.03 20.05 36.82
N SER A 441 -2.24 19.38 37.66
CA SER A 441 -1.40 20.03 38.68
C SER A 441 0.06 19.91 38.29
N LEU A 442 0.77 21.04 38.27
CA LEU A 442 2.20 21.11 37.97
C LEU A 442 2.99 21.64 39.16
N VAL A 443 4.26 21.29 39.20
CA VAL A 443 5.27 21.88 40.09
C VAL A 443 6.44 22.40 39.26
N GLU A 444 7.06 23.44 39.76
CA GLU A 444 8.21 24.09 39.12
C GLU A 444 9.34 24.20 40.14
N SER A 445 10.57 24.08 39.69
CA SER A 445 11.73 24.28 40.55
C SER A 445 11.87 25.77 40.90
N LEU A 446 11.96 26.09 42.20
CA LEU A 446 12.11 27.46 42.72
C LEU A 446 13.58 27.92 42.73
N SER A 447 14.50 26.97 42.77
CA SER A 447 15.95 27.20 42.72
C SER A 447 16.62 26.04 41.97
N PRO A 448 17.72 26.29 41.22
CA PRO A 448 18.43 25.25 40.49
C PRO A 448 18.66 24.00 41.37
N PRO A 449 18.21 22.81 40.94
CA PRO A 449 18.46 21.58 41.66
C PRO A 449 19.97 21.36 41.84
N GLU A 450 20.38 20.84 42.99
CA GLU A 450 21.79 20.57 43.29
C GLU A 450 22.01 19.09 43.55
N LEU A 451 23.04 18.54 42.89
CA LEU A 451 23.63 17.24 43.20
C LEU A 451 25.15 17.40 43.22
N ALA A 452 25.77 17.07 44.35
CA ALA A 452 27.22 17.09 44.49
C ALA A 452 27.72 15.86 45.25
N LEU A 453 28.87 15.34 44.84
CA LEU A 453 29.61 14.33 45.58
C LEU A 453 30.61 15.02 46.50
N LEU A 454 30.62 14.65 47.77
CA LEU A 454 31.51 15.17 48.79
C LEU A 454 32.43 14.07 49.33
N ASP A 455 33.63 14.46 49.75
CA ASP A 455 34.53 13.58 50.49
C ASP A 455 34.06 13.37 51.95
N ALA A 456 34.78 12.53 52.70
CA ALA A 456 34.49 12.27 54.10
C ALA A 456 34.61 13.52 55.02
N ALA A 457 35.28 14.58 54.56
CA ALA A 457 35.43 15.85 55.25
C ALA A 457 34.39 16.91 54.81
N GLY A 458 33.48 16.56 53.90
CA GLY A 458 32.43 17.43 53.38
C GLY A 458 32.90 18.42 52.32
N GLN A 459 34.07 18.20 51.69
CA GLN A 459 34.54 19.02 50.57
C GLN A 459 34.02 18.46 49.24
N PRO A 460 33.62 19.33 48.28
CA PRO A 460 33.09 18.88 47.00
C PRO A 460 34.17 18.22 46.13
N LEU A 461 33.91 16.99 45.72
CA LEU A 461 34.72 16.21 44.76
C LEU A 461 34.23 16.41 43.33
N VAL A 462 32.91 16.38 43.13
CA VAL A 462 32.25 16.53 41.82
C VAL A 462 30.95 17.30 42.02
N GLN A 463 30.71 18.28 41.15
CA GLN A 463 29.41 18.93 41.00
C GLN A 463 28.77 18.40 39.72
N PHE A 464 27.55 17.87 39.82
CA PHE A 464 26.83 17.34 38.67
C PHE A 464 25.99 18.44 38.02
N ALA A 465 25.85 18.39 36.69
CA ALA A 465 25.06 19.34 35.92
C ALA A 465 23.60 18.87 35.80
N HIS A 466 22.65 19.75 36.12
CA HIS A 466 21.22 19.48 35.95
C HIS A 466 20.88 19.31 34.46
N LEU A 467 20.00 18.34 34.15
CA LEU A 467 19.60 17.84 32.82
C LEU A 467 20.68 17.10 32.02
N ASP A 468 21.97 17.32 32.31
CA ASP A 468 23.07 16.55 31.70
C ASP A 468 23.39 15.28 32.51
N ASP A 469 23.52 15.41 33.83
CA ASP A 469 23.90 14.34 34.75
C ASP A 469 22.71 13.82 35.57
N PHE A 470 21.73 14.69 35.88
CA PHE A 470 20.57 14.34 36.70
C PHE A 470 19.33 15.19 36.40
N ALA A 471 18.14 14.66 36.71
CA ALA A 471 16.86 15.37 36.68
C ALA A 471 15.99 14.95 37.88
N PHE A 472 15.01 15.78 38.28
CA PHE A 472 14.19 15.46 39.45
C PHE A 472 12.92 14.67 39.10
N ARG A 473 12.46 13.87 40.07
CA ARG A 473 11.21 13.11 40.01
C ARG A 473 10.27 13.50 41.15
N ILE A 474 8.96 13.38 40.89
CA ILE A 474 7.90 13.76 41.84
C ILE A 474 6.87 12.65 42.06
N ASP A 475 7.18 11.42 41.63
CA ASP A 475 6.30 10.28 41.82
C ASP A 475 6.23 9.84 43.29
N GLY A 476 5.00 9.61 43.76
CA GLY A 476 4.72 9.15 45.12
C GLY A 476 5.12 10.17 46.20
N HIS A 477 6.25 9.95 46.84
CA HIS A 477 6.79 10.86 47.86
C HIS A 477 7.91 11.76 47.32
N GLY A 478 8.24 11.68 46.03
CA GLY A 478 9.18 12.59 45.38
C GLY A 478 8.78 14.06 45.53
N GLY A 479 9.68 14.92 45.99
CA GLY A 479 9.40 16.35 46.10
C GLY A 479 10.51 17.14 46.81
N SER A 480 10.18 18.33 47.29
CA SER A 480 11.17 19.23 47.91
C SER A 480 11.89 18.59 49.11
N GLY A 481 13.18 18.87 49.23
CA GLY A 481 14.01 18.47 50.36
C GLY A 481 15.48 18.80 50.13
N ALA A 482 16.22 18.89 51.23
CA ALA A 482 17.66 19.07 51.20
C ALA A 482 18.33 18.10 52.18
N ALA A 483 19.38 17.45 51.72
CA ALA A 483 20.08 16.42 52.48
C ALA A 483 21.57 16.41 52.13
N THR A 484 22.39 16.24 53.16
CA THR A 484 23.80 15.85 53.03
C THR A 484 24.01 14.63 53.92
N ALA A 485 24.34 13.50 53.30
CA ALA A 485 24.47 12.23 54.00
C ALA A 485 25.36 11.24 53.22
N PRO A 486 25.91 10.21 53.89
CA PRO A 486 26.61 9.12 53.23
C PRO A 486 25.72 8.44 52.18
N VAL A 487 26.34 8.02 51.08
CA VAL A 487 25.64 7.30 50.01
C VAL A 487 25.69 5.79 50.30
N THR A 488 24.57 5.11 50.18
CA THR A 488 24.51 3.64 50.26
C THR A 488 23.86 3.10 49.00
N VAL A 489 24.53 2.15 48.34
CA VAL A 489 23.96 1.41 47.22
C VAL A 489 23.02 0.34 47.77
N ILE A 490 21.84 0.24 47.18
CA ILE A 490 20.89 -0.84 47.47
C ILE A 490 20.64 -1.70 46.24
N THR A 491 20.63 -3.01 46.44
CA THR A 491 20.32 -4.00 45.41
C THR A 491 19.24 -4.97 45.89
N PHE A 492 18.35 -5.36 44.99
CA PHE A 492 17.22 -6.24 45.23
C PHE A 492 17.36 -7.55 44.44
N ASP A 493 16.77 -8.63 44.94
CA ASP A 493 16.75 -9.92 44.26
C ASP A 493 16.04 -9.80 42.90
N PRO A 494 16.74 -10.00 41.77
CA PRO A 494 16.15 -9.84 40.44
C PRO A 494 15.09 -10.90 40.11
N GLN A 495 15.00 -12.00 40.86
CA GLN A 495 13.95 -13.00 40.65
C GLN A 495 12.62 -12.61 41.29
N GLN A 496 12.64 -11.70 42.26
CA GLN A 496 11.45 -11.29 43.00
C GLN A 496 10.71 -10.17 42.27
N ARG A 497 9.62 -10.54 41.60
CA ARG A 497 8.77 -9.61 40.81
C ARG A 497 7.75 -8.82 41.64
N GLN A 498 7.45 -9.27 42.86
CA GLN A 498 6.48 -8.63 43.74
C GLN A 498 7.09 -8.46 45.13
N TRP A 499 7.00 -7.24 45.64
CA TRP A 499 7.63 -6.82 46.89
C TRP A 499 6.57 -6.48 47.93
N PRO A 500 6.18 -7.44 48.80
CA PRO A 500 5.30 -7.15 49.92
C PRO A 500 6.07 -6.31 50.95
N VAL A 501 5.36 -5.57 51.82
CA VAL A 501 5.96 -4.67 52.82
C VAL A 501 6.93 -5.42 53.75
N GLU A 502 6.63 -6.69 54.06
CA GLU A 502 7.48 -7.56 54.87
C GLU A 502 8.82 -7.87 54.20
N GLY A 503 8.91 -7.78 52.86
CA GLY A 503 10.15 -7.99 52.10
C GLY A 503 11.24 -6.95 52.39
N PHE A 504 10.86 -5.82 52.97
CA PHE A 504 11.76 -4.74 53.37
C PHE A 504 12.06 -4.74 54.89
N ALA A 505 11.66 -5.80 55.61
CA ALA A 505 11.87 -5.88 57.05
C ALA A 505 13.36 -5.90 57.41
N GLY A 506 13.76 -5.13 58.42
CA GLY A 506 15.15 -5.06 58.90
C GLY A 506 16.06 -4.11 58.12
N MET A 507 15.57 -3.49 57.05
CA MET A 507 16.30 -2.47 56.29
C MET A 507 16.28 -1.14 57.04
N ASP A 508 17.46 -0.55 57.26
CA ASP A 508 17.65 0.73 57.94
C ASP A 508 18.38 1.70 57.01
N LEU A 509 17.69 2.76 56.61
CA LEU A 509 18.19 3.78 55.68
C LEU A 509 18.32 5.15 56.37
N ARG A 510 18.24 5.18 57.70
CA ARG A 510 18.31 6.44 58.47
C ARG A 510 19.60 7.17 58.18
N ASP A 511 19.45 8.45 57.84
CA ASP A 511 20.55 9.37 57.56
C ASP A 511 21.44 8.93 56.39
N GLN A 512 20.87 8.20 55.41
CA GLN A 512 21.54 7.78 54.17
C GLN A 512 20.90 8.42 52.94
N ILE A 513 21.70 8.67 51.92
CA ILE A 513 21.23 8.88 50.54
C ILE A 513 21.33 7.55 49.81
N VAL A 514 20.25 7.11 49.20
CA VAL A 514 20.16 5.79 48.57
C VAL A 514 20.50 5.91 47.09
N LEU A 515 21.40 5.06 46.59
CA LEU A 515 21.66 4.88 45.17
C LEU A 515 21.10 3.53 44.72
N ILE A 516 20.26 3.52 43.69
CA ILE A 516 19.62 2.30 43.17
C ILE A 516 19.58 2.30 41.64
N LEU A 517 19.73 1.13 41.02
CA LEU A 517 19.55 0.98 39.58
C LEU A 517 18.05 0.89 39.28
N GLY A 518 17.57 1.69 38.30
CA GLY A 518 16.14 1.83 38.02
C GLY A 518 15.46 0.53 37.58
N ASP A 519 16.18 -0.34 36.86
CA ASP A 519 15.70 -1.66 36.45
C ASP A 519 15.68 -2.71 37.59
N ASN A 520 16.38 -2.43 38.70
CA ASN A 520 16.39 -3.24 39.90
C ASN A 520 15.48 -2.69 41.02
N ALA A 521 14.95 -1.48 40.86
CA ALA A 521 14.10 -0.83 41.86
C ALA A 521 12.70 -1.46 41.92
N PRO A 522 12.24 -1.94 43.09
CA PRO A 522 10.86 -2.39 43.26
C PRO A 522 9.84 -1.27 43.05
N ASP A 523 8.66 -1.61 42.54
CA ASP A 523 7.52 -0.69 42.47
C ASP A 523 7.21 -0.10 43.86
N GLY A 524 7.12 1.23 43.94
CA GLY A 524 6.84 1.93 45.19
C GLY A 524 8.02 2.01 46.18
N PHE A 525 9.23 1.56 45.81
CA PHE A 525 10.39 1.57 46.69
C PHE A 525 10.70 2.95 47.31
N VAL A 526 10.49 4.04 46.57
CA VAL A 526 10.67 5.42 47.08
C VAL A 526 9.87 5.65 48.38
N THR A 527 8.66 5.09 48.46
CA THR A 527 7.82 5.16 49.67
C THR A 527 8.46 4.40 50.82
N GLU A 528 8.95 3.18 50.56
CA GLU A 528 9.59 2.34 51.57
C GLU A 528 10.93 2.90 52.04
N ALA A 529 11.69 3.55 51.14
CA ALA A 529 12.93 4.25 51.44
C ALA A 529 12.68 5.41 52.41
N MET A 530 11.65 6.20 52.16
CA MET A 530 11.22 7.28 53.05
C MET A 530 10.82 6.75 54.44
N ILE A 531 9.98 5.70 54.50
CA ILE A 531 9.54 5.07 55.76
C ILE A 531 10.74 4.58 56.59
N ARG A 532 11.81 4.13 55.91
CA ARG A 532 13.05 3.64 56.55
C ARG A 532 14.08 4.72 56.85
N GLY A 533 13.72 5.99 56.64
CA GLY A 533 14.52 7.14 57.05
C GLY A 533 15.57 7.62 56.05
N ALA A 534 15.47 7.19 54.78
CA ALA A 534 16.31 7.75 53.72
C ALA A 534 16.12 9.26 53.64
N ARG A 535 17.22 9.97 53.32
CA ARG A 535 17.25 11.44 53.20
C ARG A 535 17.10 11.93 51.77
N ALA A 536 17.50 11.11 50.79
CA ALA A 536 17.26 11.30 49.35
C ALA A 536 17.38 9.94 48.62
N VAL A 537 16.87 9.86 47.39
CA VAL A 537 17.03 8.69 46.51
C VAL A 537 17.59 9.14 45.16
N LEU A 538 18.64 8.46 44.71
CA LEU A 538 19.25 8.59 43.39
C LEU A 538 18.94 7.31 42.61
N ILE A 539 18.26 7.45 41.47
CA ILE A 539 17.85 6.34 40.61
C ILE A 539 18.65 6.42 39.33
N VAL A 540 19.41 5.36 39.01
CA VAL A 540 20.16 5.29 37.75
C VAL A 540 19.20 4.89 36.63
N GLU A 541 19.06 5.76 35.63
CA GLU A 541 18.18 5.53 34.47
C GLU A 541 18.94 5.59 33.15
N ASP A 542 18.76 4.57 32.31
CA ASP A 542 19.24 4.55 30.93
C ASP A 542 18.04 4.34 29.99
N ASN A 543 17.39 5.44 29.63
CA ASN A 543 16.20 5.42 28.78
C ASN A 543 16.53 5.71 27.29
N GLY A 544 17.75 6.09 26.95
CA GLY A 544 18.17 6.46 25.60
C GLY A 544 17.54 7.75 25.03
N TYR A 545 16.70 8.45 25.79
CA TYR A 545 15.97 9.66 25.37
C TYR A 545 16.41 10.94 26.11
N GLY A 546 17.40 10.84 27.00
CA GLY A 546 17.85 11.95 27.86
C GLY A 546 17.07 12.05 29.16
N LEU A 547 17.66 12.73 30.15
CA LEU A 547 17.01 12.98 31.44
C LEU A 547 16.10 14.21 31.36
N ARG A 548 14.95 14.15 32.04
CA ARG A 548 13.96 15.23 32.08
C ARG A 548 13.32 15.35 33.43
N ASP A 549 13.04 16.58 33.82
CA ASP A 549 12.33 16.86 35.05
C ASP A 549 10.87 16.42 34.96
N GLN A 550 10.42 15.67 35.95
CA GLN A 550 9.02 15.31 36.09
C GLN A 550 8.27 16.47 36.76
N VAL A 551 7.56 17.27 35.98
CA VAL A 551 6.83 18.46 36.50
C VAL A 551 5.34 18.23 36.74
N GLN A 552 4.76 17.16 36.16
CA GLN A 552 3.33 16.86 36.26
C GLN A 552 3.02 15.95 37.45
N LEU A 553 2.19 16.46 38.37
CA LEU A 553 1.90 15.85 39.67
C LEU A 553 0.64 14.98 39.69
N ALA A 554 -0.29 15.20 38.75
CA ALA A 554 -1.52 14.43 38.64
C ALA A 554 -1.80 14.13 37.17
N THR A 555 -2.11 12.88 36.84
CA THR A 555 -2.81 12.56 35.59
C THR A 555 -4.32 12.67 35.83
N LEU A 556 -5.13 12.59 34.78
CA LEU A 556 -6.58 12.77 34.86
C LEU A 556 -7.23 11.85 35.92
N GLY A 557 -7.45 12.37 37.13
CA GLY A 557 -8.21 11.71 38.21
C GLY A 557 -7.40 11.10 39.36
N GLU A 558 -6.06 11.21 39.41
CA GLU A 558 -5.24 10.66 40.50
C GLU A 558 -4.19 11.68 40.99
N ASP A 559 -4.17 11.95 42.30
CA ASP A 559 -3.15 12.81 42.95
C ASP A 559 -1.92 11.97 43.31
N TYR A 560 -0.75 12.27 42.72
CA TYR A 560 0.48 11.49 42.96
C TYR A 560 1.42 12.04 44.03
N LEU A 561 1.23 13.25 44.56
CA LEU A 561 2.11 13.79 45.62
C LEU A 561 1.59 13.49 47.02
N ARG A 562 2.35 12.65 47.73
CA ARG A 562 2.09 12.30 49.13
C ARG A 562 3.06 13.06 50.01
N ARG A 563 2.54 13.70 51.06
CA ARG A 563 3.36 14.31 52.11
C ARG A 563 3.61 13.29 53.23
N PRO A 564 4.79 13.30 53.89
CA PRO A 564 5.94 14.17 53.66
C PRO A 564 6.70 13.85 52.36
N THR A 565 7.55 14.76 51.88
CA THR A 565 8.33 14.62 50.64
C THR A 565 9.75 14.14 50.90
N LEU A 566 10.34 13.51 49.89
CA LEU A 566 11.72 13.02 49.82
C LEU A 566 12.32 13.48 48.48
N PRO A 567 13.51 14.09 48.44
CA PRO A 567 14.14 14.46 47.18
C PRO A 567 14.57 13.20 46.41
N VAL A 568 14.07 13.06 45.17
CA VAL A 568 14.35 11.94 44.27
C VAL A 568 14.92 12.48 42.97
N LEU A 569 16.11 12.00 42.60
CA LEU A 569 16.78 12.39 41.36
C LEU A 569 17.00 11.15 40.50
N ALA A 570 16.60 11.23 39.23
CA ALA A 570 17.10 10.33 38.20
C ALA A 570 18.49 10.80 37.78
N ILE A 571 19.46 9.89 37.69
CA ILE A 571 20.85 10.20 37.31
C ILE A 571 21.29 9.33 36.14
N THR A 572 22.19 9.84 35.30
CA THR A 572 22.72 9.07 34.18
C THR A 572 23.65 7.96 34.65
N PRO A 573 23.85 6.89 33.85
CA PRO A 573 24.86 5.88 34.16
C PRO A 573 26.27 6.47 34.30
N ALA A 574 26.60 7.52 33.54
CA ALA A 574 27.89 8.20 33.65
C ALA A 574 28.05 8.91 35.00
N ALA A 575 27.00 9.59 35.49
CA ALA A 575 27.01 10.22 36.82
C ALA A 575 27.09 9.17 37.94
N ALA A 576 26.35 8.07 37.80
CA ALA A 576 26.41 6.94 38.74
C ALA A 576 27.80 6.29 38.80
N GLU A 577 28.46 6.12 37.66
CA GLU A 577 29.82 5.58 37.59
C GLU A 577 30.82 6.48 38.34
N GLN A 578 30.70 7.81 38.21
CA GLN A 578 31.52 8.76 38.97
C GLN A 578 31.29 8.68 40.48
N LEU A 579 30.02 8.54 40.92
CA LEU A 579 29.67 8.34 42.33
C LEU A 579 30.30 7.06 42.90
N LEU A 580 30.23 5.96 42.15
CA LEU A 580 30.74 4.65 42.57
C LEU A 580 32.27 4.58 42.56
N ALA A 581 32.91 5.16 41.54
CA ALA A 581 34.36 5.15 41.38
C ALA A 581 35.09 5.83 42.55
N ALA A 582 34.51 6.89 43.12
CA ALA A 582 35.07 7.60 44.27
C ALA A 582 35.18 6.73 45.54
N SER A 583 34.41 5.64 45.61
CA SER A 583 34.49 4.63 46.68
C SER A 583 35.10 3.30 46.22
N GLY A 584 35.74 3.28 45.05
CA GLY A 584 36.39 2.08 44.49
C GLY A 584 35.42 1.01 43.98
N SER A 585 34.19 1.39 43.65
CA SER A 585 33.17 0.52 43.02
C SER A 585 32.92 0.94 41.56
N SER A 586 32.06 0.22 40.84
CA SER A 586 31.61 0.54 39.48
C SER A 586 30.18 0.04 39.25
N LEU A 587 29.48 0.54 38.24
CA LEU A 587 28.15 0.03 37.87
C LEU A 587 28.20 -1.47 37.54
N ALA A 588 29.23 -1.91 36.83
CA ALA A 588 29.44 -3.32 36.52
C ALA A 588 29.55 -4.19 37.80
N ALA A 589 30.22 -3.69 38.85
CA ALA A 589 30.32 -4.39 40.11
C ALA A 589 28.96 -4.47 40.85
N VAL A 590 28.13 -3.43 40.74
CA VAL A 590 26.76 -3.42 41.29
C VAL A 590 25.87 -4.41 40.53
N GLU A 591 25.93 -4.44 39.20
CA GLU A 591 25.21 -5.42 38.37
C GLU A 591 25.63 -6.86 38.68
N ASP A 592 26.92 -7.11 38.85
CA ASP A 592 27.43 -8.42 39.22
C ASP A 592 26.97 -8.83 40.62
N THR A 593 26.82 -7.87 41.54
CA THR A 593 26.20 -8.09 42.86
C THR A 593 24.74 -8.48 42.71
N ILE A 594 23.95 -7.77 41.89
CA ILE A 594 22.54 -8.10 41.62
C ILE A 594 22.40 -9.52 41.06
N LYS A 595 23.26 -9.89 40.10
CA LYS A 595 23.28 -11.25 39.51
C LYS A 595 23.63 -12.31 40.55
N ALA A 596 24.61 -12.04 41.41
CA ALA A 596 25.04 -12.96 42.47
C ALA A 596 23.99 -13.12 43.58
N GLN A 597 23.20 -12.08 43.84
CA GLN A 597 22.16 -12.03 44.86
C GLN A 597 20.93 -12.90 44.54
N ALA A 598 20.72 -13.26 43.27
CA ALA A 598 19.53 -13.97 42.80
C ALA A 598 19.19 -15.24 43.62
N GLY A 599 18.04 -15.22 44.30
CA GLY A 599 17.55 -16.33 45.13
C GLY A 599 18.28 -16.54 46.46
N GLN A 600 19.15 -15.62 46.89
CA GLN A 600 19.93 -15.74 48.14
C GLN A 600 19.42 -14.80 49.24
N THR A 601 19.45 -13.48 48.98
CA THR A 601 19.00 -12.46 49.94
C THR A 601 18.05 -11.49 49.25
N PRO A 602 16.97 -11.06 49.94
CA PRO A 602 15.98 -10.18 49.32
C PRO A 602 16.60 -8.85 48.91
N TRP A 603 17.41 -8.24 49.78
CA TRP A 603 18.11 -6.99 49.48
C TRP A 603 19.50 -6.99 50.12
N GLN A 604 20.40 -6.15 49.61
CA GLN A 604 21.72 -5.89 50.17
C GLN A 604 21.99 -4.39 50.21
N LEU A 605 22.64 -3.93 51.29
CA LEU A 605 23.11 -2.56 51.45
C LEU A 605 24.64 -2.55 51.35
N ALA A 606 25.17 -1.68 50.50
CA ALA A 606 26.61 -1.47 50.32
C ALA A 606 26.93 0.03 50.55
N PRO A 607 27.35 0.42 51.77
CA PRO A 607 27.67 1.81 52.06
C PRO A 607 28.93 2.25 51.31
N LEU A 608 28.90 3.46 50.77
CA LEU A 608 30.04 4.10 50.12
C LEU A 608 30.84 4.93 51.14
N THR A 609 32.09 5.25 50.79
CA THR A 609 32.99 6.08 51.62
C THR A 609 32.75 7.58 51.45
N THR A 610 31.92 7.96 50.48
CA THR A 610 31.61 9.33 50.10
C THR A 610 30.22 9.76 50.58
N GLN A 611 30.00 11.07 50.62
CA GLN A 611 28.69 11.65 50.92
C GLN A 611 28.13 12.32 49.67
N ALA A 612 26.81 12.42 49.55
CA ALA A 612 26.19 13.25 48.53
C ALA A 612 25.48 14.43 49.20
N GLN A 613 25.44 15.55 48.49
CA GLN A 613 24.57 16.68 48.79
C GLN A 613 23.50 16.73 47.71
N VAL A 614 22.24 16.74 48.15
CA VAL A 614 21.06 16.88 47.30
C VAL A 614 20.25 18.05 47.82
N ALA A 615 19.89 18.99 46.95
CA ALA A 615 18.95 20.04 47.26
C ALA A 615 17.93 20.20 46.12
N LEU A 616 16.66 20.11 46.47
CA LEU A 616 15.54 20.28 45.55
C LEU A 616 14.48 21.15 46.24
N ASP A 617 14.17 22.29 45.65
CA ASP A 617 13.11 23.18 46.11
C ASP A 617 12.07 23.35 44.99
N LEU A 618 10.88 22.81 45.23
CA LEU A 618 9.74 22.85 44.30
C LEU A 618 8.64 23.75 44.84
N SER A 619 7.92 24.38 43.91
CA SER A 619 6.73 25.17 44.21
C SER A 619 5.60 24.30 44.76
N GLU A 620 4.65 24.94 45.45
CA GLU A 620 3.38 24.29 45.77
C GLU A 620 2.63 23.93 44.48
N PRO A 621 1.96 22.76 44.40
CA PRO A 621 1.28 22.32 43.18
C PRO A 621 0.30 23.38 42.68
N ARG A 622 0.53 23.86 41.46
CA ARG A 622 -0.31 24.84 40.78
C ARG A 622 -1.23 24.11 39.81
N LYS A 623 -2.53 24.31 39.96
CA LYS A 623 -3.49 23.89 38.94
C LYS A 623 -3.34 24.74 37.69
N VAL A 624 -3.24 24.09 36.55
CA VAL A 624 -3.24 24.72 35.23
C VAL A 624 -4.30 24.06 34.36
N GLU A 625 -4.93 24.88 33.52
CA GLU A 625 -5.81 24.39 32.46
C GLU A 625 -4.96 24.10 31.22
N LEU A 626 -5.16 22.93 30.63
CA LEU A 626 -4.56 22.50 29.38
C LEU A 626 -5.64 22.30 28.33
N ARG A 627 -5.28 22.46 27.06
CA ARG A 627 -6.23 22.42 25.94
C ARG A 627 -5.74 21.45 24.87
N ASN A 628 -6.44 20.36 24.63
CA ASN A 628 -6.25 19.65 23.36
C ASN A 628 -6.91 20.46 22.24
N VAL A 629 -6.29 20.50 21.07
CA VAL A 629 -6.86 21.12 19.86
C VAL A 629 -7.34 20.04 18.91
N LEU A 630 -8.64 20.05 18.62
CA LEU A 630 -9.38 18.97 17.96
C LEU A 630 -10.05 19.47 16.68
N GLY A 631 -9.47 19.12 15.53
CA GLY A 631 -10.03 19.37 14.20
C GLY A 631 -10.41 18.07 13.51
N MET A 632 -11.59 17.99 12.88
CA MET A 632 -12.01 16.78 12.18
C MET A 632 -12.38 17.04 10.72
N TYR A 633 -11.99 16.10 9.86
CA TYR A 633 -12.65 15.93 8.57
C TYR A 633 -13.68 14.81 8.70
N PRO A 634 -14.98 15.11 8.58
CA PRO A 634 -15.99 14.06 8.60
C PRO A 634 -15.79 13.14 7.39
N GLY A 635 -15.90 11.84 7.63
CA GLY A 635 -15.88 10.87 6.55
C GLY A 635 -17.07 11.09 5.62
N GLN A 636 -16.82 11.18 4.32
CA GLN A 636 -17.90 11.27 3.33
C GLN A 636 -18.56 9.92 3.07
N ASP A 637 -17.82 8.83 3.27
CA ASP A 637 -18.31 7.49 3.00
C ASP A 637 -19.26 7.05 4.11
N VAL A 638 -20.53 6.82 3.77
CA VAL A 638 -21.60 6.57 4.74
C VAL A 638 -21.41 5.29 5.53
N ALA A 639 -20.63 4.39 4.96
CA ALA A 639 -20.25 3.13 5.56
C ALA A 639 -19.06 3.29 6.52
N LEU A 640 -18.09 4.12 6.15
CA LEU A 640 -16.81 4.26 6.88
C LEU A 640 -16.74 5.50 7.77
N ASN A 641 -17.69 6.42 7.70
CA ASN A 641 -17.67 7.67 8.46
C ASN A 641 -17.85 7.50 9.97
N ARG A 642 -18.22 6.29 10.42
CA ARG A 642 -18.26 5.91 11.85
C ARG A 642 -16.94 5.35 12.36
N GLU A 643 -16.00 5.04 11.47
CA GLU A 643 -14.64 4.69 11.86
C GLU A 643 -13.83 5.98 12.02
N LEU A 644 -13.08 6.05 13.13
CA LEU A 644 -12.26 7.20 13.47
C LEU A 644 -10.79 6.87 13.28
N LEU A 645 -10.11 7.65 12.44
CA LEU A 645 -8.65 7.68 12.38
C LEU A 645 -8.17 8.87 13.19
N VAL A 646 -7.30 8.63 14.16
CA VAL A 646 -6.74 9.69 15.01
C VAL A 646 -5.31 9.96 14.59
N VAL A 647 -5.02 11.21 14.24
CA VAL A 647 -3.68 11.74 13.97
C VAL A 647 -3.31 12.61 15.15
N LEU A 648 -2.24 12.26 15.87
CA LEU A 648 -1.85 12.91 17.12
C LEU A 648 -0.47 13.58 16.99
N ALA A 649 -0.33 14.81 17.46
CA ALA A 649 0.96 15.50 17.55
C ALA A 649 0.99 16.43 18.77
N PRO A 650 1.79 16.14 19.82
CA PRO A 650 1.86 17.00 20.99
C PRO A 650 2.46 18.35 20.60
N TYR A 651 1.95 19.43 21.19
CA TYR A 651 2.45 20.79 20.96
C TYR A 651 3.05 21.45 22.21
N ASP A 652 2.87 20.86 23.38
CA ASP A 652 3.55 21.29 24.60
C ASP A 652 5.00 20.77 24.62
N SER A 653 5.84 21.40 25.44
CA SER A 653 7.15 20.84 25.77
C SER A 653 7.71 21.50 27.03
N LEU A 654 8.55 20.76 27.74
CA LEU A 654 9.37 21.28 28.82
C LEU A 654 10.53 22.15 28.34
N GLY A 655 10.99 21.91 27.10
CA GLY A 655 12.23 22.43 26.56
C GLY A 655 13.46 21.85 27.27
N ASP A 656 14.58 21.83 26.56
CA ASP A 656 15.88 21.49 27.17
C ASP A 656 16.56 22.80 27.56
N ALA A 657 16.85 23.01 28.83
CA ALA A 657 17.66 24.14 29.26
C ALA A 657 19.13 23.76 29.19
N SER A 658 19.92 24.44 28.35
CA SER A 658 21.37 24.31 28.38
C SER A 658 21.92 24.80 29.72
N ALA A 659 23.12 24.31 30.10
CA ALA A 659 23.85 24.77 31.29
C ALA A 659 24.09 26.30 31.34
N ASP A 660 23.96 27.01 30.21
CA ASP A 660 24.02 28.48 30.11
C ASP A 660 22.67 29.19 30.32
N GLY A 661 21.59 28.45 30.56
CA GLY A 661 20.23 28.95 30.74
C GLY A 661 19.42 29.13 29.44
N THR A 662 19.97 28.75 28.29
CA THR A 662 19.25 28.80 27.01
C THR A 662 18.21 27.68 26.94
N VAL A 663 16.93 28.04 26.85
CA VAL A 663 15.83 27.09 26.67
C VAL A 663 15.65 26.78 25.18
N PHE A 664 15.87 25.53 24.79
CA PHE A 664 15.51 25.04 23.47
C PHE A 664 14.02 24.70 23.45
N ASN A 665 13.22 25.47 22.71
CA ASN A 665 11.75 25.36 22.67
C ASN A 665 11.25 24.11 21.90
N ALA A 666 11.94 22.97 21.98
CA ALA A 666 11.52 21.68 21.43
C ALA A 666 11.04 21.73 19.98
N ALA A 667 11.90 22.32 19.14
CA ALA A 667 11.65 22.44 17.71
C ALA A 667 11.44 21.08 17.04
N ASP A 668 12.28 20.10 17.40
CA ASP A 668 12.23 18.75 16.82
C ASP A 668 11.23 17.82 17.51
N GLU A 669 11.03 17.99 18.82
CA GLU A 669 10.18 17.08 19.60
C GLU A 669 8.68 17.35 19.41
N SER A 670 8.24 18.62 19.41
CA SER A 670 6.81 18.96 19.36
C SER A 670 6.42 19.91 18.22
N ALA A 671 7.23 20.94 17.93
CA ALA A 671 6.87 21.90 16.89
C ALA A 671 6.87 21.27 15.47
N SER A 672 7.85 20.40 15.17
CA SER A 672 7.96 19.69 13.89
C SER A 672 6.77 18.76 13.62
N ALA A 673 6.29 18.08 14.66
CA ALA A 673 5.17 17.14 14.58
C ALA A 673 3.86 17.88 14.26
N VAL A 674 3.58 18.96 14.99
CA VAL A 674 2.42 19.83 14.74
C VAL A 674 2.53 20.49 13.37
N ALA A 675 3.70 20.98 12.99
CA ALA A 675 3.91 21.57 11.67
C ALA A 675 3.62 20.59 10.53
N THR A 676 4.07 19.34 10.67
CA THR A 676 3.78 18.26 9.72
C THR A 676 2.28 17.98 9.65
N MET A 677 1.60 17.97 10.80
CA MET A 677 0.15 17.81 10.88
C MET A 677 -0.59 18.93 10.14
N LEU A 678 -0.19 20.18 10.37
CA LEU A 678 -0.78 21.35 9.72
C LEU A 678 -0.57 21.32 8.21
N GLU A 679 0.60 20.89 7.75
CA GLU A 679 0.90 20.75 6.32
C GLU A 679 0.05 19.65 5.65
N ILE A 680 -0.18 18.52 6.33
CA ILE A 680 -1.14 17.51 5.88
C ILE A 680 -2.54 18.13 5.75
N GLY A 681 -2.97 18.90 6.76
CA GLY A 681 -4.26 19.59 6.77
C GLY A 681 -4.42 20.55 5.59
N ARG A 682 -3.40 21.39 5.32
CA ARG A 682 -3.36 22.35 4.21
C ARG A 682 -3.46 21.64 2.86
N LEU A 683 -2.67 20.58 2.64
CA LEU A 683 -2.70 19.84 1.39
C LEU A 683 -4.05 19.17 1.13
N TRP A 684 -4.68 18.63 2.17
CA TRP A 684 -5.99 18.03 2.03
C TRP A 684 -7.03 19.08 1.65
N HIS A 685 -6.94 20.27 2.24
CA HIS A 685 -7.79 21.40 1.87
C HIS A 685 -7.59 21.85 0.42
N GLU A 686 -6.34 22.09 -0.01
CA GLU A 686 -6.04 22.59 -1.36
C GLU A 686 -6.41 21.61 -2.49
N GLN A 687 -6.47 20.32 -2.19
CA GLN A 687 -6.84 19.29 -3.15
C GLN A 687 -8.30 18.86 -3.04
N ASP A 688 -9.10 19.58 -2.26
CA ASP A 688 -10.50 19.23 -1.95
C ASP A 688 -10.63 17.76 -1.51
N TYR A 689 -9.63 17.25 -0.77
CA TYR A 689 -9.56 15.85 -0.39
C TYR A 689 -10.59 15.57 0.71
N THR A 690 -11.52 14.70 0.38
CA THR A 690 -12.55 14.25 1.32
C THR A 690 -12.27 12.83 1.78
N PRO A 691 -11.87 12.60 3.04
CA PRO A 691 -11.55 11.26 3.49
C PRO A 691 -12.81 10.38 3.52
N ARG A 692 -12.64 9.08 3.23
CA ARG A 692 -13.73 8.10 3.35
C ARG A 692 -14.11 7.89 4.84
N ARG A 693 -13.11 7.72 5.70
CA ARG A 693 -13.26 7.62 7.16
C ARG A 693 -13.27 9.00 7.80
N THR A 694 -13.86 9.12 8.98
CA THR A 694 -13.69 10.33 9.77
C THR A 694 -12.25 10.39 10.27
N VAL A 695 -11.58 11.51 10.06
CA VAL A 695 -10.20 11.74 10.51
C VAL A 695 -10.22 12.86 11.53
N LEU A 696 -9.74 12.55 12.73
CA LEU A 696 -9.60 13.49 13.83
C LEU A 696 -8.13 13.82 14.03
N PHE A 697 -7.79 15.09 13.88
CA PHE A 697 -6.50 15.66 14.21
C PHE A 697 -6.55 16.16 15.65
N VAL A 698 -5.59 15.69 16.45
CA VAL A 698 -5.46 15.98 17.88
C VAL A 698 -4.07 16.54 18.12
N ALA A 699 -4.01 17.83 18.44
CA ALA A 699 -2.78 18.44 18.94
C ALA A 699 -2.82 18.57 20.46
#